data_AF-A0A538U5D5-F1
#
_entry.id   AF-A0A538U5D5-F1
#
_cell.length_a   1.000
_cell.length_b   1.000
_cell.length_c   1.000
_cell.angle_alpha   90.00
_cell.angle_beta   90.00
_cell.angle_gamma   90.00
#
_symmetry.space_group_name_H-M   'P 1'
#
loop_
_entity.id
_entity.type
_entity.pdbx_description
1 polymer ?
#
loop_
_entity_poly.entity_id
_entity_poly.type
_entity_poly.pdbx_seq_one_letter_code
_entity_poly.pdbx_strand_id
1 'polypeptide(L)'
;MRVSRTEAAARAAKSRYRVPDDGSFRVADARTAPPEGAPQNKRCRARLDRAIATLRDLQERLNAEHRWALLIVFQAMDAAGKDGTIRAVMTGINPAGVEVHSFKQPNSEELDHDFLWRTSGRLPERGRIGIFNRSFYEEVLVARVHPELLAAQHLPVHVPNRRLWAQRCESIRDHEKHLARSGTVILKFWLNVSREEQRKRFLSRIEKAEKNWKFQAADVRERERWNDYMAAYEDALRETSRPWAPWYAIPADDKDYMRMNVAELVVETLRLLDPRYPRLPKAEREELARLQKKLRTRRARPPLTGARDRAGLESDRGQRALTLALVLGVDAQLRLLHSLPDRLGQYRLAASPRGTHALQGRHRRRTRSVDQALAPGGLPMLLTSPRVRAACGVLFAALMSSGVAHAGRGVATRSVVYARHGMVCAAQPLAVQAGLDVLKAGGSAVDAAIAVNACLGLMEPTANGLGGDLFAIVWDPKTRKLVGLNASGRAPLALTADKVPPEKDGTIPLYSPYSWTVPGCADGWFELHAKYGKLPMSRLLEPAIHFAEDGFPLSPVIAENWAASIKRFADMPGFREVFMPGGRAPAEGEIFRNPALAKTLRLLAEKGRDAYYKGPIAAALVGYSKANRGFFSMEDFARHHSTWDAPISTTYRGYTVCELPPNSQGLAALQILNLIEGFDLRSMGRDSPDFWHVLVEAKKIAYADRARYYADPAFAKVPVEQLLSKDYARRRAAAIDMKKAALIDVPGDLAAIRSGGTTYLCTADQNGMMVSLIQSNYTGFGSGYVVPEVGFGLQDRGGCFSLKPGHANRLEPGKRPFQTIIPAFVTKDGEPVMAFGVMGGDMQPQGHVQILVNLFDLGMNLQEAGDAIRFHHTDSSEPTGTTMTNGGVLHIEDGLSQSVIDELERRGHHIASESVGAYGGYQAIWRDARTGVYSGATEKRKDGCALGY
;
A
#
# COMPACT_ATOMS: atom_id res chain seq x y z
N MET A 1 9.06 27.31 42.56
CA MET A 1 8.84 26.89 41.16
C MET A 1 7.37 26.54 40.99
N ARG A 2 6.74 26.77 39.83
CA ARG A 2 5.46 26.12 39.50
C ARG A 2 5.77 24.73 38.94
N VAL A 3 5.14 23.70 39.51
CA VAL A 3 5.17 22.32 39.01
C VAL A 3 4.69 22.34 37.54
N SER A 4 5.34 21.57 36.65
CA SER A 4 4.95 21.58 35.23
C SER A 4 3.57 20.95 35.05
N ARG A 5 2.92 21.20 33.90
CA ARG A 5 1.62 20.57 33.60
C ARG A 5 1.74 19.04 33.48
N THR A 6 2.89 18.53 33.02
CA THR A 6 3.22 17.11 32.93
C THR A 6 3.43 16.48 34.31
N GLU A 7 4.24 17.11 35.17
CA GLU A 7 4.45 16.69 36.56
C GLU A 7 3.13 16.73 37.36
N ALA A 8 2.29 17.74 37.14
CA ALA A 8 0.99 17.84 37.80
C ALA A 8 0.03 16.73 37.35
N ALA A 9 -0.05 16.44 36.04
CA ALA A 9 -0.91 15.39 35.51
C ALA A 9 -0.47 13.99 35.99
N ALA A 10 0.83 13.69 35.95
CA ALA A 10 1.39 12.44 36.47
C ALA A 10 1.20 12.31 37.99
N ARG A 11 1.40 13.41 38.75
CA ARG A 11 1.26 13.41 40.21
C ARG A 11 -0.17 13.27 40.70
N ALA A 12 -1.17 13.74 39.95
CA ALA A 12 -2.53 13.94 40.46
C ALA A 12 -3.51 12.77 40.24
N ALA A 13 -3.17 11.76 39.43
CA ALA A 13 -4.02 10.57 39.26
C ALA A 13 -4.06 9.71 40.55
N LYS A 14 -5.20 9.73 41.27
CA LYS A 14 -5.31 9.23 42.66
C LYS A 14 -5.58 7.73 42.74
N SER A 15 -4.62 6.93 42.28
CA SER A 15 -4.69 5.47 42.38
C SER A 15 -4.27 4.94 43.75
N ARG A 16 -5.09 4.05 44.34
CA ARG A 16 -4.69 3.18 45.46
C ARG A 16 -3.63 2.12 45.08
N TYR A 17 -3.30 2.03 43.79
CA TYR A 17 -2.28 1.13 43.24
C TYR A 17 -0.98 1.86 42.90
N ARG A 18 -0.87 3.17 43.17
CA ARG A 18 0.38 3.91 42.93
C ARG A 18 1.47 3.42 43.90
N VAL A 19 2.63 3.10 43.34
CA VAL A 19 3.85 2.78 44.08
C VAL A 19 4.38 4.06 44.75
N PRO A 20 4.63 4.07 46.08
CA PRO A 20 5.21 5.20 46.79
C PRO A 20 6.53 5.69 46.17
N ASP A 21 6.75 7.01 46.18
CA ASP A 21 7.94 7.67 45.64
C ASP A 21 8.99 8.04 46.72
N ASP A 22 8.75 7.62 47.97
CA ASP A 22 9.64 7.72 49.13
C ASP A 22 10.59 6.51 49.31
N GLY A 23 10.40 5.44 48.52
CA GLY A 23 11.16 4.20 48.60
C GLY A 23 10.61 3.13 49.56
N SER A 24 9.46 3.37 50.20
CA SER A 24 8.84 2.44 51.15
C SER A 24 8.29 1.14 50.54
N PHE A 25 8.05 1.12 49.22
CA PHE A 25 7.38 0.02 48.52
C PHE A 25 7.97 -1.38 48.79
N ARG A 26 7.09 -2.35 49.05
CA ARG A 26 7.38 -3.79 48.98
C ARG A 26 6.51 -4.46 47.92
N VAL A 27 7.04 -5.48 47.26
CA VAL A 27 6.25 -6.37 46.38
C VAL A 27 5.27 -7.23 47.18
N ALA A 28 5.61 -7.59 48.42
CA ALA A 28 4.74 -8.35 49.32
C ALA A 28 3.41 -7.65 49.65
N ASP A 29 3.41 -6.31 49.72
CA ASP A 29 2.22 -5.51 50.02
C ASP A 29 1.32 -5.29 48.78
N ALA A 30 1.83 -5.60 47.58
CA ALA A 30 1.12 -5.40 46.32
C ALA A 30 0.15 -6.57 46.04
N ARG A 31 -1.15 -6.26 46.01
CA ARG A 31 -2.20 -7.25 45.68
C ARG A 31 -2.09 -7.74 44.23
N THR A 32 -2.24 -9.05 44.03
CA THR A 32 -2.37 -9.68 42.69
C THR A 32 -3.84 -9.78 42.25
N ALA A 33 -4.74 -9.98 43.21
CA ALA A 33 -6.19 -10.12 43.01
C ALA A 33 -6.95 -8.81 43.28
N PRO A 34 -8.15 -8.62 42.69
CA PRO A 34 -9.05 -7.55 43.08
C PRO A 34 -9.38 -7.61 44.58
N PRO A 35 -9.53 -6.47 45.28
CA PRO A 35 -9.96 -6.45 46.67
C PRO A 35 -11.44 -6.83 46.80
N GLU A 36 -11.85 -7.22 48.00
CA GLU A 36 -13.26 -7.45 48.34
C GLU A 36 -14.13 -6.22 48.01
N GLY A 37 -15.37 -6.48 47.59
CA GLY A 37 -16.27 -5.44 47.08
C GLY A 37 -15.87 -4.85 45.71
N ALA A 38 -14.87 -5.39 45.02
CA ALA A 38 -14.55 -4.99 43.65
C ALA A 38 -15.74 -5.20 42.69
N PRO A 39 -15.93 -4.32 41.69
CA PRO A 39 -16.94 -4.51 40.65
C PRO A 39 -16.75 -5.85 39.92
N GLN A 40 -17.85 -6.59 39.75
CA GLN A 40 -17.89 -7.80 38.92
C GLN A 40 -17.58 -7.49 37.44
N ASN A 41 -17.10 -8.49 36.70
CA ASN A 41 -16.55 -8.35 35.35
C ASN A 41 -17.47 -7.64 34.35
N LYS A 42 -18.80 -7.84 34.42
CA LYS A 42 -19.78 -7.10 33.58
C LYS A 42 -19.73 -5.58 33.84
N ARG A 43 -19.55 -5.17 35.09
CA ARG A 43 -19.40 -3.76 35.50
C ARG A 43 -17.99 -3.22 35.21
N CYS A 44 -16.96 -4.07 35.22
CA CYS A 44 -15.61 -3.70 34.76
C CYS A 44 -15.58 -3.39 33.26
N ARG A 45 -16.15 -4.26 32.42
CA ARG A 45 -16.28 -4.04 30.96
C ARG A 45 -17.02 -2.73 30.68
N ALA A 46 -18.22 -2.56 31.25
CA ALA A 46 -18.98 -1.32 31.08
C ALA A 46 -18.27 -0.04 31.59
N ARG A 47 -17.27 -0.15 32.48
CA ARG A 47 -16.40 0.98 32.88
C ARG A 47 -15.26 1.19 31.89
N LEU A 48 -14.60 0.12 31.45
CA LEU A 48 -13.59 0.12 30.38
C LEU A 48 -14.14 0.74 29.09
N ASP A 49 -15.35 0.38 28.66
CA ASP A 49 -15.99 0.91 27.44
C ASP A 49 -16.20 2.42 27.51
N ARG A 50 -16.58 2.95 28.70
CA ARG A 50 -16.72 4.41 28.94
C ARG A 50 -15.36 5.12 29.06
N ALA A 51 -14.35 4.44 29.59
CA ALA A 51 -12.99 4.96 29.61
C ALA A 51 -12.45 5.09 28.17
N ILE A 52 -12.57 4.04 27.36
CA ILE A 52 -12.26 4.02 25.91
C ILE A 52 -12.95 5.17 25.16
N ALA A 53 -14.27 5.32 25.35
CA ALA A 53 -15.04 6.39 24.70
C ALA A 53 -14.56 7.80 25.09
N THR A 54 -14.07 7.98 26.32
CA THR A 54 -13.43 9.25 26.74
C THR A 54 -12.01 9.38 26.17
N LEU A 55 -11.26 8.28 26.12
CA LEU A 55 -9.86 8.26 25.68
C LEU A 55 -9.73 8.74 24.24
N ARG A 56 -10.67 8.38 23.36
CA ARG A 56 -10.72 8.88 21.97
C ARG A 56 -10.79 10.42 21.89
N ASP A 57 -11.74 11.04 22.59
CA ASP A 57 -11.89 12.52 22.61
C ASP A 57 -10.65 13.21 23.22
N LEU A 58 -10.05 12.63 24.25
CA LEU A 58 -8.82 13.15 24.86
C LEU A 58 -7.59 12.98 23.94
N GLN A 59 -7.54 11.91 23.15
CA GLN A 59 -6.50 11.65 22.16
C GLN A 59 -6.60 12.61 20.97
N GLU A 60 -7.79 12.85 20.43
CA GLU A 60 -8.02 13.82 19.34
C GLU A 60 -7.56 15.22 19.75
N ARG A 61 -7.86 15.63 20.99
CA ARG A 61 -7.37 16.89 21.58
C ARG A 61 -5.85 16.90 21.80
N LEU A 62 -5.27 15.80 22.27
CA LEU A 62 -3.82 15.67 22.49
C LEU A 62 -3.07 15.86 21.17
N ASN A 63 -3.52 15.17 20.12
CA ASN A 63 -3.02 15.27 18.76
C ASN A 63 -3.12 16.71 18.24
N ALA A 64 -4.31 17.32 18.32
CA ALA A 64 -4.55 18.67 17.83
C ALA A 64 -3.81 19.78 18.60
N GLU A 65 -3.48 19.61 19.89
CA GLU A 65 -2.63 20.57 20.62
C GLU A 65 -1.15 20.45 20.21
N HIS A 66 -0.70 19.26 19.77
CA HIS A 66 0.67 18.95 19.31
C HIS A 66 1.78 19.47 20.26
N ARG A 67 1.50 19.44 21.58
CA ARG A 67 2.35 20.05 22.62
C ARG A 67 2.82 19.11 23.72
N TRP A 68 2.16 17.96 23.86
CA TRP A 68 2.45 16.97 24.88
C TRP A 68 2.49 15.59 24.22
N ALA A 69 3.31 14.68 24.72
CA ALA A 69 3.21 13.25 24.39
C ALA A 69 2.82 12.48 25.65
N LEU A 70 2.24 11.29 25.47
CA LEU A 70 2.02 10.35 26.57
C LEU A 70 2.81 9.07 26.28
N LEU A 71 3.72 8.71 27.19
CA LEU A 71 4.42 7.42 27.18
C LEU A 71 3.78 6.49 28.23
N ILE A 72 3.33 5.33 27.79
CA ILE A 72 2.81 4.26 28.64
C ILE A 72 3.80 3.10 28.62
N VAL A 73 4.32 2.71 29.78
CA VAL A 73 5.24 1.57 29.91
C VAL A 73 4.52 0.42 30.62
N PHE A 74 4.49 -0.76 30.01
CA PHE A 74 3.99 -1.99 30.62
C PHE A 74 5.14 -2.92 30.98
N GLN A 75 5.21 -3.30 32.26
CA GLN A 75 6.06 -4.39 32.72
C GLN A 75 5.29 -5.41 33.56
N ALA A 76 5.71 -6.66 33.47
CA ALA A 76 5.11 -7.79 34.19
C ALA A 76 5.86 -9.09 33.86
N MET A 77 5.73 -10.10 34.73
CA MET A 77 5.99 -11.50 34.37
C MET A 77 5.16 -11.90 33.14
N ASP A 78 5.68 -12.82 32.33
CA ASP A 78 4.94 -13.28 31.16
C ASP A 78 3.66 -14.05 31.56
N ALA A 79 2.69 -14.06 30.65
CA ALA A 79 1.28 -14.39 30.87
C ALA A 79 0.48 -13.47 31.84
N ALA A 80 1.07 -12.44 32.46
CA ALA A 80 0.30 -11.43 33.22
C ALA A 80 -0.73 -10.66 32.37
N GLY A 81 -0.48 -10.53 31.06
CA GLY A 81 -1.50 -10.09 30.09
C GLY A 81 -1.25 -8.74 29.40
N LYS A 82 0.00 -8.23 29.38
CA LYS A 82 0.42 -6.95 28.78
C LYS A 82 -0.29 -6.65 27.45
N ASP A 83 -0.09 -7.46 26.41
CA ASP A 83 -0.70 -7.32 25.07
C ASP A 83 -2.24 -7.39 25.11
N GLY A 84 -2.79 -8.25 25.98
CA GLY A 84 -4.23 -8.40 26.21
C GLY A 84 -4.88 -7.23 26.96
N THR A 85 -4.07 -6.35 27.57
CA THR A 85 -4.47 -5.05 28.13
C THR A 85 -4.31 -3.96 27.07
N ILE A 86 -3.16 -3.88 26.38
CA ILE A 86 -2.92 -2.91 25.30
C ILE A 86 -4.03 -2.98 24.25
N ARG A 87 -4.32 -4.18 23.71
CA ARG A 87 -5.41 -4.37 22.73
C ARG A 87 -6.76 -3.91 23.26
N ALA A 88 -7.06 -4.16 24.54
CA ALA A 88 -8.36 -3.84 25.12
C ALA A 88 -8.53 -2.34 25.36
N VAL A 89 -7.55 -1.68 25.99
CA VAL A 89 -7.60 -0.25 26.32
C VAL A 89 -7.49 0.63 25.06
N MET A 90 -6.79 0.16 24.02
CA MET A 90 -6.61 0.88 22.77
C MET A 90 -7.58 0.43 21.65
N THR A 91 -8.62 -0.34 21.98
CA THR A 91 -9.74 -0.57 21.05
C THR A 91 -10.53 0.72 20.88
N GLY A 92 -10.84 1.13 19.64
CA GLY A 92 -11.80 2.21 19.37
C GLY A 92 -11.26 3.66 19.50
N ILE A 93 -9.95 3.82 19.62
CA ILE A 93 -9.25 5.11 19.50
C ILE A 93 -8.57 5.22 18.12
N ASN A 94 -8.11 6.41 17.71
CA ASN A 94 -7.54 6.62 16.38
C ASN A 94 -6.13 5.97 16.29
N PRO A 95 -5.89 5.00 15.39
CA PRO A 95 -4.59 4.34 15.31
C PRO A 95 -3.45 5.29 14.89
N ALA A 96 -3.72 6.35 14.13
CA ALA A 96 -2.69 7.31 13.70
C ALA A 96 -2.11 8.16 14.85
N GLY A 97 -2.74 8.15 16.03
CA GLY A 97 -2.25 8.82 17.23
C GLY A 97 -1.71 7.90 18.32
N VAL A 98 -1.51 6.60 18.04
CA VAL A 98 -0.94 5.63 19.00
C VAL A 98 0.14 4.78 18.35
N GLU A 99 1.27 4.64 19.03
CA GLU A 99 2.40 3.82 18.60
C GLU A 99 2.66 2.73 19.64
N VAL A 100 2.93 1.49 19.19
CA VAL A 100 3.15 0.35 20.08
C VAL A 100 4.47 -0.33 19.73
N HIS A 101 5.42 -0.29 20.65
CA HIS A 101 6.74 -0.90 20.50
C HIS A 101 6.88 -2.05 21.51
N SER A 102 7.15 -3.26 21.00
CA SER A 102 7.41 -4.45 21.82
C SER A 102 8.88 -4.81 21.75
N PHE A 103 9.61 -4.63 22.85
CA PHE A 103 11.07 -4.83 22.88
C PHE A 103 11.38 -6.29 23.23
N LYS A 104 12.14 -6.95 22.35
CA LYS A 104 12.67 -8.31 22.59
C LYS A 104 14.09 -8.23 23.20
N GLN A 105 14.75 -9.38 23.31
CA GLN A 105 16.20 -9.47 23.54
C GLN A 105 16.95 -8.56 22.54
N PRO A 106 17.97 -7.80 22.99
CA PRO A 106 18.74 -6.94 22.11
C PRO A 106 19.45 -7.69 20.97
N ASN A 107 19.64 -7.03 19.83
CA ASN A 107 20.58 -7.46 18.78
C ASN A 107 22.00 -6.89 19.06
N SER A 108 23.00 -7.21 18.22
CA SER A 108 24.38 -6.72 18.39
C SER A 108 24.50 -5.19 18.37
N GLU A 109 23.88 -4.51 17.41
CA GLU A 109 23.86 -3.03 17.32
C GLU A 109 23.22 -2.40 18.57
N GLU A 110 22.17 -3.02 19.12
CA GLU A 110 21.52 -2.60 20.36
C GLU A 110 22.34 -2.92 21.64
N LEU A 111 23.39 -3.76 21.54
CA LEU A 111 24.34 -4.07 22.63
C LEU A 111 25.64 -3.25 22.54
N ASP A 112 26.06 -2.86 21.34
CA ASP A 112 27.17 -1.93 21.08
C ASP A 112 26.81 -0.46 21.44
N HIS A 113 25.53 -0.20 21.71
CA HIS A 113 25.00 1.08 22.18
C HIS A 113 24.56 1.03 23.65
N ASP A 114 24.29 2.19 24.25
CA ASP A 114 23.82 2.25 25.63
C ASP A 114 22.39 1.70 25.79
N PHE A 115 22.08 1.14 26.96
CA PHE A 115 20.82 0.46 27.23
C PHE A 115 19.54 1.32 27.06
N LEU A 116 19.65 2.65 27.08
CA LEU A 116 18.53 3.56 26.80
C LEU A 116 18.36 3.83 25.31
N TRP A 117 19.43 3.78 24.51
CA TRP A 117 19.47 4.17 23.09
C TRP A 117 18.32 3.58 22.27
N ARG A 118 18.20 2.25 22.26
CA ARG A 118 17.20 1.52 21.45
C ARG A 118 15.75 1.90 21.75
N THR A 119 15.49 2.31 22.99
CA THR A 119 14.16 2.76 23.44
C THR A 119 13.96 4.26 23.25
N SER A 120 15.04 5.04 23.32
CA SER A 120 15.05 6.48 23.06
C SER A 120 14.68 6.78 21.60
N GLY A 121 15.19 5.97 20.66
CA GLY A 121 14.83 6.01 19.24
C GLY A 121 13.38 5.60 18.91
N ARG A 122 12.55 5.29 19.92
CA ARG A 122 11.14 4.88 19.78
C ARG A 122 10.19 5.71 20.66
N LEU A 123 10.66 6.83 21.22
CA LEU A 123 9.84 7.70 22.05
C LEU A 123 8.74 8.42 21.23
N PRO A 124 7.52 8.57 21.77
CA PRO A 124 6.40 9.14 21.02
C PRO A 124 6.58 10.63 20.70
N GLU A 125 6.17 11.00 19.49
CA GLU A 125 6.07 12.39 19.06
C GLU A 125 5.06 13.19 19.89
N ARG A 126 5.17 14.53 19.80
CA ARG A 126 4.17 15.43 20.36
C ARG A 126 2.82 15.20 19.67
N GLY A 127 1.76 15.10 20.46
CA GLY A 127 0.41 14.75 19.99
C GLY A 127 0.11 13.24 19.95
N ARG A 128 1.09 12.36 20.23
CA ARG A 128 0.91 10.89 20.19
C ARG A 128 0.92 10.23 21.57
N ILE A 129 0.38 9.01 21.62
CA ILE A 129 0.48 8.08 22.75
C ILE A 129 1.44 6.94 22.34
N GLY A 130 2.63 6.89 22.93
CA GLY A 130 3.56 5.78 22.75
C GLY A 130 3.37 4.72 23.83
N ILE A 131 3.43 3.45 23.45
CA ILE A 131 3.21 2.30 24.34
C ILE A 131 4.40 1.34 24.23
N PHE A 132 5.13 1.20 25.33
CA PHE A 132 6.27 0.28 25.47
C PHE A 132 5.81 -1.00 26.17
N ASN A 133 5.82 -2.12 25.44
CA ASN A 133 5.58 -3.47 25.95
C ASN A 133 6.94 -4.15 26.15
N ARG A 134 7.39 -4.26 27.41
CA ARG A 134 8.84 -4.26 27.76
C ARG A 134 9.49 -2.92 27.39
N SER A 135 10.68 -2.60 27.91
CA SER A 135 11.27 -1.24 27.82
C SER A 135 12.75 -1.21 28.27
N PHE A 136 13.32 -0.03 28.49
CA PHE A 136 14.63 0.15 29.13
C PHE A 136 14.72 -0.51 30.52
N TYR A 137 13.59 -0.83 31.14
CA TYR A 137 13.55 -1.62 32.37
C TYR A 137 14.00 -3.08 32.22
N GLU A 138 14.09 -3.64 31.00
CA GLU A 138 14.66 -5.00 30.83
C GLU A 138 16.12 -5.07 31.35
N GLU A 139 16.86 -3.94 31.35
CA GLU A 139 18.21 -3.85 31.90
C GLU A 139 18.25 -4.16 33.41
N VAL A 140 17.43 -3.49 34.21
CA VAL A 140 17.41 -3.63 35.67
C VAL A 140 16.55 -4.81 36.16
N LEU A 141 15.91 -5.53 35.24
CA LEU A 141 15.07 -6.70 35.48
C LEU A 141 15.70 -7.98 34.90
N VAL A 142 15.70 -8.11 33.57
CA VAL A 142 16.08 -9.34 32.86
C VAL A 142 17.60 -9.53 32.86
N ALA A 143 18.39 -8.50 32.52
CA ALA A 143 19.86 -8.60 32.58
C ALA A 143 20.41 -8.65 34.02
N ARG A 144 19.57 -8.33 35.02
CA ARG A 144 19.87 -8.55 36.44
C ARG A 144 19.60 -9.99 36.91
N VAL A 145 18.58 -10.64 36.35
CA VAL A 145 18.25 -12.06 36.63
C VAL A 145 19.09 -13.03 35.77
N HIS A 146 19.57 -12.58 34.61
CA HIS A 146 20.39 -13.32 33.65
C HIS A 146 21.71 -12.57 33.37
N PRO A 147 22.76 -12.76 34.20
CA PRO A 147 24.03 -12.04 34.10
C PRO A 147 24.77 -12.19 32.76
N GLU A 148 24.48 -13.25 32.00
CA GLU A 148 25.00 -13.49 30.65
C GLU A 148 24.61 -12.37 29.67
N LEU A 149 23.45 -11.73 29.86
CA LEU A 149 23.00 -10.59 29.05
C LEU A 149 23.76 -9.31 29.38
N LEU A 150 24.26 -9.18 30.61
CA LEU A 150 25.13 -8.07 31.02
C LEU A 150 26.56 -8.26 30.49
N ALA A 151 27.07 -9.50 30.51
CA ALA A 151 28.38 -9.83 29.96
C ALA A 151 28.50 -9.51 28.45
N ALA A 152 27.39 -9.63 27.71
CA ALA A 152 27.29 -9.31 26.28
C ALA A 152 27.29 -7.81 25.94
N GLN A 153 27.27 -6.89 26.93
CA GLN A 153 27.26 -5.43 26.71
C GLN A 153 28.66 -4.80 26.64
N HIS A 154 29.73 -5.61 26.61
CA HIS A 154 31.12 -5.17 26.43
C HIS A 154 31.57 -3.97 27.30
N LEU A 155 31.02 -3.85 28.52
CA LEU A 155 31.17 -2.65 29.36
C LEU A 155 32.65 -2.39 29.73
N PRO A 156 33.16 -1.16 29.57
CA PRO A 156 34.60 -0.86 29.61
C PRO A 156 35.24 -0.94 31.01
N VAL A 157 34.45 -1.09 32.07
CA VAL A 157 34.94 -1.23 33.46
C VAL A 157 34.06 -2.22 34.22
N HIS A 158 34.68 -3.14 34.95
CA HIS A 158 33.99 -4.11 35.80
C HIS A 158 33.48 -3.44 37.09
N VAL A 159 32.34 -2.75 37.00
CA VAL A 159 31.66 -2.14 38.16
C VAL A 159 31.02 -3.24 39.02
N PRO A 160 31.26 -3.31 40.34
CA PRO A 160 30.62 -4.31 41.20
C PRO A 160 29.09 -4.23 41.10
N ASN A 161 28.42 -5.35 40.80
CA ASN A 161 27.01 -5.41 40.38
C ASN A 161 26.04 -4.60 41.25
N ARG A 162 26.23 -4.56 42.57
CA ARG A 162 25.39 -3.78 43.50
C ARG A 162 25.43 -2.27 43.23
N ARG A 163 26.56 -1.73 42.77
CA ARG A 163 26.72 -0.32 42.38
C ARG A 163 26.16 -0.08 40.97
N LEU A 164 26.38 -1.02 40.04
CA LEU A 164 25.88 -0.94 38.67
C LEU A 164 24.35 -0.76 38.62
N TRP A 165 23.59 -1.61 39.33
CA TRP A 165 22.12 -1.53 39.27
C TRP A 165 21.57 -0.22 39.85
N ALA A 166 22.20 0.33 40.88
CA ALA A 166 21.85 1.66 41.40
C ALA A 166 22.09 2.76 40.35
N GLN A 167 23.22 2.70 39.63
CA GLN A 167 23.56 3.64 38.55
C GLN A 167 22.63 3.49 37.34
N ARG A 168 22.23 2.27 36.95
CA ARG A 168 21.24 2.05 35.89
C ARG A 168 19.87 2.62 36.27
N CYS A 169 19.40 2.39 37.50
CA CYS A 169 18.18 3.01 38.03
C CYS A 169 18.28 4.55 38.07
N GLU A 170 19.46 5.10 38.36
CA GLU A 170 19.71 6.55 38.31
C GLU A 170 19.62 7.11 36.88
N SER A 171 20.27 6.47 35.91
CA SER A 171 20.16 6.83 34.49
C SER A 171 18.71 6.78 33.99
N ILE A 172 17.94 5.76 34.40
CA ILE A 172 16.49 5.68 34.11
C ILE A 172 15.75 6.89 34.71
N ARG A 173 15.94 7.18 36.01
CA ARG A 173 15.27 8.32 36.68
C ARG A 173 15.52 9.64 35.95
N ASP A 174 16.78 9.91 35.59
CA ASP A 174 17.13 11.20 34.97
C ASP A 174 16.73 11.27 33.49
N HIS A 175 16.70 10.16 32.75
CA HIS A 175 16.08 10.09 31.42
C HIS A 175 14.58 10.41 31.49
N GLU A 176 13.82 9.76 32.37
CA GLU A 176 12.39 10.03 32.57
C GLU A 176 12.12 11.49 33.00
N LYS A 177 12.97 12.05 33.84
CA LYS A 177 12.90 13.43 34.33
C LYS A 177 13.22 14.44 33.23
N HIS A 178 14.15 14.12 32.32
CA HIS A 178 14.38 14.89 31.10
C HIS A 178 13.12 14.87 30.22
N LEU A 179 12.57 13.70 29.91
CA LEU A 179 11.34 13.56 29.11
C LEU A 179 10.14 14.32 29.71
N ALA A 180 9.93 14.22 31.03
CA ALA A 180 8.87 14.91 31.75
C ALA A 180 8.98 16.44 31.66
N ARG A 181 10.21 16.98 31.78
CA ARG A 181 10.51 18.40 31.59
C ARG A 181 10.34 18.86 30.14
N SER A 182 10.68 18.01 29.18
CA SER A 182 10.57 18.28 27.74
C SER A 182 9.13 18.22 27.21
N GLY A 183 8.16 17.71 27.99
CA GLY A 183 6.73 17.69 27.63
C GLY A 183 6.11 16.30 27.40
N THR A 184 6.78 15.21 27.80
CA THR A 184 6.23 13.85 27.74
C THR A 184 5.69 13.44 29.11
N VAL A 185 4.40 13.16 29.24
CA VAL A 185 3.82 12.53 30.44
C VAL A 185 4.19 11.04 30.43
N ILE A 186 4.53 10.46 31.57
CA ILE A 186 4.94 9.05 31.69
C ILE A 186 4.03 8.33 32.69
N LEU A 187 3.44 7.21 32.27
CA LEU A 187 2.66 6.29 33.12
C LEU A 187 3.25 4.89 33.04
N LYS A 188 3.54 4.26 34.19
CA LYS A 188 4.20 2.96 34.24
C LYS A 188 3.34 1.95 34.98
N PHE A 189 2.93 0.88 34.31
CA PHE A 189 2.02 -0.13 34.82
C PHE A 189 2.77 -1.45 35.04
N TRP A 190 2.90 -1.84 36.29
CA TRP A 190 3.35 -3.18 36.67
C TRP A 190 2.12 -4.06 36.87
N LEU A 191 1.96 -5.08 36.02
CA LEU A 191 0.78 -5.97 36.05
C LEU A 191 1.09 -7.16 36.96
N ASN A 192 0.72 -7.03 38.23
CA ASN A 192 1.05 -7.98 39.28
C ASN A 192 0.13 -9.21 39.25
N VAL A 193 0.61 -10.32 38.69
CA VAL A 193 -0.12 -11.60 38.61
C VAL A 193 0.41 -12.58 39.66
N SER A 194 -0.47 -13.36 40.27
CA SER A 194 -0.08 -14.40 41.21
C SER A 194 0.66 -15.54 40.52
N ARG A 195 1.57 -16.20 41.25
CA ARG A 195 2.28 -17.40 40.78
C ARG A 195 1.32 -18.54 40.42
N GLU A 196 0.10 -18.56 40.96
CA GLU A 196 -0.91 -19.56 40.64
C GLU A 196 -1.76 -19.19 39.40
N GLU A 197 -2.21 -17.96 39.24
CA GLU A 197 -2.92 -17.56 38.01
C GLU A 197 -2.00 -17.57 36.79
N GLN A 198 -0.70 -17.27 36.95
CA GLN A 198 0.28 -17.49 35.86
C GLN A 198 0.33 -18.98 35.46
N ARG A 199 0.27 -19.92 36.42
CA ARG A 199 0.24 -21.38 36.15
C ARG A 199 -0.98 -21.76 35.31
N LYS A 200 -2.17 -21.32 35.74
CA LYS A 200 -3.45 -21.54 35.01
C LYS A 200 -3.41 -20.97 33.59
N ARG A 201 -2.76 -19.82 33.41
CA ARG A 201 -2.60 -19.18 32.08
C ARG A 201 -1.60 -19.89 31.18
N PHE A 202 -0.51 -20.46 31.70
CA PHE A 202 0.38 -21.30 30.91
C PHE A 202 -0.28 -22.63 30.53
N LEU A 203 -0.94 -23.31 31.47
CA LEU A 203 -1.70 -24.53 31.19
C LEU A 203 -2.74 -24.30 30.09
N SER A 204 -3.58 -23.26 30.21
CA SER A 204 -4.55 -22.90 29.15
C SER A 204 -3.90 -22.42 27.83
N ARG A 205 -2.58 -22.21 27.74
CA ARG A 205 -1.87 -21.97 26.46
C ARG A 205 -1.29 -23.26 25.85
N ILE A 206 -1.10 -24.32 26.64
CA ILE A 206 -0.58 -25.63 26.20
C ILE A 206 -1.75 -26.56 25.82
N GLU A 207 -2.82 -26.56 26.62
CA GLU A 207 -4.00 -27.42 26.49
C GLU A 207 -4.92 -27.06 25.31
N LYS A 208 -4.69 -25.91 24.65
CA LYS A 208 -5.65 -25.29 23.75
C LYS A 208 -4.97 -24.80 22.47
N ALA A 209 -5.10 -25.61 21.41
CA ALA A 209 -4.40 -25.46 20.14
C ALA A 209 -4.41 -24.03 19.58
N GLU A 210 -5.51 -23.28 19.74
CA GLU A 210 -5.65 -21.89 19.28
C GLU A 210 -4.76 -20.88 20.03
N LYS A 211 -4.04 -21.34 21.04
CA LYS A 211 -3.14 -20.57 21.92
C LYS A 211 -1.72 -21.11 22.02
N ASN A 212 -1.42 -22.29 21.44
CA ASN A 212 -0.10 -22.92 21.54
C ASN A 212 1.02 -21.99 21.02
N TRP A 213 0.74 -21.21 19.97
CA TRP A 213 1.64 -20.17 19.43
C TRP A 213 1.99 -19.03 20.41
N LYS A 214 1.28 -18.91 21.54
CA LYS A 214 1.52 -17.93 22.61
C LYS A 214 2.32 -18.50 23.77
N PHE A 215 2.90 -19.68 23.63
CA PHE A 215 3.69 -20.33 24.66
C PHE A 215 5.08 -20.63 24.13
N GLN A 216 6.10 -20.25 24.89
CA GLN A 216 7.48 -20.64 24.61
C GLN A 216 7.99 -21.53 25.75
N ALA A 217 8.78 -22.56 25.44
CA ALA A 217 9.37 -23.41 26.47
C ALA A 217 10.33 -22.63 27.42
N ALA A 218 10.78 -21.44 27.01
CA ALA A 218 11.50 -20.50 27.86
C ALA A 218 10.61 -19.93 28.99
N ASP A 219 9.31 -19.68 28.74
CA ASP A 219 8.36 -19.10 29.72
C ASP A 219 8.33 -19.87 31.05
N VAL A 220 8.59 -21.19 30.99
CA VAL A 220 8.63 -22.09 32.16
C VAL A 220 9.93 -21.93 32.95
N ARG A 221 11.08 -21.75 32.27
CA ARG A 221 12.39 -21.51 32.91
C ARG A 221 12.43 -20.15 33.60
N GLU A 222 11.84 -19.13 32.98
CA GLU A 222 11.68 -17.80 33.61
C GLU A 222 10.84 -17.85 34.91
N ARG A 223 9.93 -18.82 35.01
CA ARG A 223 9.09 -19.04 36.20
C ARG A 223 9.81 -19.78 37.34
N GLU A 224 10.95 -20.40 37.07
CA GLU A 224 11.83 -20.97 38.10
C GLU A 224 12.51 -19.84 38.90
N ARG A 225 13.07 -18.83 38.20
CA ARG A 225 13.67 -17.61 38.78
C ARG A 225 12.63 -16.57 39.28
N TRP A 226 11.44 -17.01 39.70
CA TRP A 226 10.33 -16.14 40.12
C TRP A 226 10.73 -15.18 41.26
N ASN A 227 11.48 -15.68 42.25
CA ASN A 227 11.88 -14.89 43.42
C ASN A 227 12.89 -13.80 43.04
N ASP A 228 13.84 -14.12 42.15
CA ASP A 228 14.85 -13.19 41.66
C ASP A 228 14.21 -12.07 40.86
N TYR A 229 13.23 -12.41 40.01
CA TYR A 229 12.40 -11.43 39.33
C TYR A 229 11.59 -10.56 40.30
N MET A 230 10.96 -11.12 41.33
CA MET A 230 10.22 -10.31 42.32
C MET A 230 11.14 -9.34 43.09
N ALA A 231 12.37 -9.76 43.43
CA ALA A 231 13.35 -8.89 44.05
C ALA A 231 13.83 -7.77 43.10
N ALA A 232 14.09 -8.10 41.83
CA ALA A 232 14.45 -7.12 40.80
C ALA A 232 13.30 -6.13 40.53
N TYR A 233 12.05 -6.59 40.50
CA TYR A 233 10.86 -5.75 40.41
C TYR A 233 10.69 -4.83 41.63
N GLU A 234 10.90 -5.34 42.85
CA GLU A 234 10.78 -4.51 44.05
C GLU A 234 11.77 -3.34 44.02
N ASP A 235 13.05 -3.61 43.73
CA ASP A 235 14.06 -2.56 43.60
C ASP A 235 13.78 -1.62 42.44
N ALA A 236 13.42 -2.13 41.25
CA ALA A 236 13.14 -1.28 40.09
C ALA A 236 11.96 -0.33 40.33
N LEU A 237 10.86 -0.82 40.93
CA LEU A 237 9.70 0.00 41.27
C LEU A 237 10.02 1.02 42.38
N ARG A 238 10.70 0.59 43.46
CA ARG A 238 11.18 1.43 44.57
C ARG A 238 12.09 2.55 44.09
N GLU A 239 13.07 2.23 43.26
CA GLU A 239 14.09 3.17 42.80
C GLU A 239 13.59 4.14 41.73
N THR A 240 12.51 3.81 41.01
CA THR A 240 12.10 4.62 39.84
C THR A 240 10.64 5.09 39.85
N SER A 241 9.81 4.74 40.83
CA SER A 241 8.53 5.46 41.03
C SER A 241 8.84 6.85 41.56
N ARG A 242 8.58 7.89 40.77
CA ARG A 242 8.88 9.29 41.13
C ARG A 242 7.74 10.21 40.68
N PRO A 243 7.58 11.43 41.24
CA PRO A 243 6.41 12.27 40.96
C PRO A 243 6.15 12.63 39.48
N TRP A 244 7.20 12.60 38.65
CA TRP A 244 7.15 12.86 37.21
C TRP A 244 6.93 11.61 36.34
N ALA A 245 7.13 10.42 36.91
CA ALA A 245 6.98 9.12 36.27
C ALA A 245 6.59 8.06 37.34
N PRO A 246 5.33 8.03 37.78
CA PRO A 246 4.85 7.10 38.80
C PRO A 246 4.72 5.67 38.25
N TRP A 247 5.00 4.69 39.10
CA TRP A 247 4.57 3.31 38.89
C TRP A 247 3.19 3.04 39.50
N TYR A 248 2.44 2.12 38.87
CA TYR A 248 1.19 1.57 39.38
C TYR A 248 1.25 0.04 39.40
N ALA A 249 1.14 -0.55 40.59
CA ALA A 249 1.09 -2.00 40.81
C ALA A 249 -0.35 -2.50 40.68
N ILE A 250 -0.77 -2.80 39.45
CA ILE A 250 -2.16 -3.18 39.12
C ILE A 250 -2.36 -4.68 39.40
N PRO A 251 -3.37 -5.08 40.21
CA PRO A 251 -3.77 -6.48 40.37
C PRO A 251 -4.19 -7.08 39.01
N ALA A 252 -3.46 -8.11 38.56
CA ALA A 252 -3.59 -8.68 37.22
C ALA A 252 -4.24 -10.07 37.19
N ASP A 253 -4.66 -10.64 38.33
CA ASP A 253 -5.31 -11.97 38.36
C ASP A 253 -6.66 -11.96 37.61
N ASP A 254 -7.50 -10.93 37.79
CA ASP A 254 -8.66 -10.71 36.93
C ASP A 254 -8.35 -9.73 35.79
N LYS A 255 -8.64 -10.18 34.55
CA LYS A 255 -8.29 -9.45 33.32
C LYS A 255 -9.17 -8.23 33.08
N ASP A 256 -10.45 -8.28 33.41
CA ASP A 256 -11.38 -7.18 33.12
C ASP A 256 -11.25 -6.07 34.16
N TYR A 257 -11.00 -6.43 35.42
CA TYR A 257 -10.60 -5.51 36.48
C TYR A 257 -9.27 -4.82 36.16
N MET A 258 -8.23 -5.57 35.77
CA MET A 258 -6.94 -5.01 35.35
C MET A 258 -7.09 -3.96 34.24
N ARG A 259 -7.78 -4.32 33.14
CA ARG A 259 -8.02 -3.44 31.99
C ARG A 259 -8.75 -2.16 32.36
N MET A 260 -9.81 -2.28 33.18
CA MET A 260 -10.60 -1.15 33.67
C MET A 260 -9.71 -0.14 34.41
N ASN A 261 -8.90 -0.60 35.37
CA ASN A 261 -8.03 0.30 36.16
C ASN A 261 -6.99 1.00 35.27
N VAL A 262 -6.37 0.29 34.32
CA VAL A 262 -5.40 0.88 33.39
C VAL A 262 -6.06 1.95 32.50
N ALA A 263 -7.22 1.66 31.92
CA ALA A 263 -7.95 2.61 31.08
C ALA A 263 -8.38 3.86 31.85
N GLU A 264 -8.91 3.69 33.05
CA GLU A 264 -9.37 4.80 33.88
C GLU A 264 -8.21 5.71 34.32
N LEU A 265 -7.02 5.17 34.62
CA LEU A 265 -5.83 5.95 34.99
C LEU A 265 -5.24 6.73 33.80
N VAL A 266 -5.23 6.15 32.60
CA VAL A 266 -4.83 6.86 31.37
C VAL A 266 -5.80 8.02 31.10
N VAL A 267 -7.11 7.79 31.25
CA VAL A 267 -8.14 8.83 31.10
C VAL A 267 -8.06 9.91 32.18
N GLU A 268 -7.84 9.55 33.44
CA GLU A 268 -7.66 10.50 34.55
C GLU A 268 -6.45 11.42 34.28
N THR A 269 -5.31 10.82 33.89
CA THR A 269 -4.08 11.54 33.57
C THR A 269 -4.28 12.52 32.40
N LEU A 270 -4.94 12.09 31.31
CA LEU A 270 -5.22 12.97 30.18
C LEU A 270 -6.26 14.06 30.51
N ARG A 271 -7.25 13.80 31.37
CA ARG A 271 -8.15 14.84 31.90
C ARG A 271 -7.40 15.89 32.73
N LEU A 272 -6.40 15.46 33.52
CA LEU A 272 -5.57 16.34 34.35
C LEU A 272 -4.53 17.14 33.53
N LEU A 273 -4.04 16.56 32.43
CA LEU A 273 -3.23 17.27 31.44
C LEU A 273 -4.03 18.38 30.72
N ASP A 274 -5.34 18.17 30.57
CA ASP A 274 -6.31 19.08 29.91
C ASP A 274 -5.81 19.51 28.51
N PRO A 275 -5.67 18.55 27.56
CA PRO A 275 -5.32 18.85 26.19
C PRO A 275 -6.47 19.55 25.47
N ARG A 276 -6.15 20.52 24.62
CA ARG A 276 -7.15 21.41 23.99
C ARG A 276 -6.90 21.64 22.52
N TYR A 277 -7.98 21.60 21.73
CA TYR A 277 -7.98 22.07 20.35
C TYR A 277 -7.39 23.50 20.25
N PRO A 278 -6.56 23.77 19.23
CA PRO A 278 -5.84 25.02 19.11
C PRO A 278 -6.81 26.20 18.91
N ARG A 279 -6.60 27.27 19.69
CA ARG A 279 -7.40 28.50 19.58
C ARG A 279 -6.92 29.32 18.38
N LEU A 280 -7.57 29.11 17.24
CA LEU A 280 -7.40 29.90 16.01
C LEU A 280 -7.34 31.43 16.33
N PRO A 281 -6.41 32.19 15.74
CA PRO A 281 -6.36 33.64 15.80
C PRO A 281 -7.69 34.34 15.47
N LYS A 282 -7.83 35.60 15.89
CA LYS A 282 -9.05 36.39 15.64
C LYS A 282 -9.33 36.52 14.13
N ALA A 283 -8.31 36.85 13.35
CA ALA A 283 -8.42 36.99 11.89
C ALA A 283 -8.86 35.69 11.19
N GLU A 284 -8.32 34.53 11.60
CA GLU A 284 -8.73 33.23 11.05
C GLU A 284 -10.18 32.87 11.42
N ARG A 285 -10.63 33.21 12.62
CA ARG A 285 -12.05 33.04 13.00
C ARG A 285 -12.98 33.99 12.24
N GLU A 286 -12.53 35.20 11.93
CA GLU A 286 -13.28 36.17 11.12
C GLU A 286 -13.31 35.76 9.63
N GLU A 287 -12.24 35.19 9.10
CA GLU A 287 -12.22 34.66 7.73
C GLU A 287 -12.98 33.33 7.62
N LEU A 288 -12.92 32.43 8.61
CA LEU A 288 -13.81 31.26 8.67
C LEU A 288 -15.29 31.67 8.79
N ALA A 289 -15.61 32.74 9.52
CA ALA A 289 -16.96 33.29 9.55
C ALA A 289 -17.38 33.90 8.19
N ARG A 290 -16.47 34.57 7.47
CA ARG A 290 -16.69 35.00 6.08
C ARG A 290 -16.90 33.84 5.13
N LEU A 291 -16.07 32.80 5.19
CA LEU A 291 -16.19 31.60 4.36
C LEU A 291 -17.49 30.84 4.66
N GLN A 292 -17.84 30.67 5.94
CA GLN A 292 -19.12 30.08 6.35
C GLN A 292 -20.30 30.92 5.86
N LYS A 293 -20.23 32.26 5.92
CA LYS A 293 -21.25 33.16 5.36
C LYS A 293 -21.34 33.00 3.84
N LYS A 294 -20.20 32.99 3.13
CA LYS A 294 -20.08 32.86 1.67
C LYS A 294 -20.67 31.53 1.16
N LEU A 295 -20.39 30.43 1.87
CA LEU A 295 -20.98 29.11 1.62
C LEU A 295 -22.49 29.11 1.86
N ARG A 296 -22.97 29.71 2.96
CA ARG A 296 -24.41 29.82 3.27
C ARG A 296 -25.18 30.76 2.34
N THR A 297 -24.55 31.79 1.78
CA THR A 297 -25.18 32.72 0.81
C THR A 297 -25.26 32.15 -0.61
N ARG A 298 -24.49 31.10 -0.92
CA ARG A 298 -24.50 30.49 -2.25
C ARG A 298 -25.71 29.56 -2.37
N ARG A 299 -26.90 30.13 -2.62
CA ARG A 299 -28.12 29.37 -2.98
C ARG A 299 -27.75 28.32 -4.04
N ALA A 300 -28.15 27.08 -3.81
CA ALA A 300 -28.06 26.05 -4.84
C ALA A 300 -28.85 26.51 -6.07
N ARG A 301 -28.28 26.32 -7.27
CA ARG A 301 -29.10 26.35 -8.49
C ARG A 301 -30.08 25.18 -8.41
N PRO A 302 -31.38 25.38 -8.67
CA PRO A 302 -32.28 24.25 -8.86
C PRO A 302 -31.85 23.42 -10.09
N PRO A 303 -32.21 22.14 -10.16
CA PRO A 303 -32.03 21.34 -11.37
C PRO A 303 -32.76 21.97 -12.56
N LEU A 304 -32.21 21.82 -13.77
CA LEU A 304 -32.88 22.22 -15.00
C LEU A 304 -33.92 21.15 -15.38
N THR A 305 -35.17 21.33 -14.93
CA THR A 305 -36.32 20.60 -15.49
C THR A 305 -36.73 21.25 -16.82
N GLY A 306 -36.68 20.47 -17.90
CA GLY A 306 -37.02 20.95 -19.24
C GLY A 306 -38.50 20.74 -19.58
N ALA A 307 -39.21 21.82 -19.89
CA ALA A 307 -40.48 21.82 -20.61
C ALA A 307 -40.55 23.06 -21.51
N ARG A 308 -41.30 22.97 -22.62
CA ARG A 308 -41.50 24.07 -23.60
C ARG A 308 -42.74 24.88 -23.21
N ASP A 309 -42.78 26.18 -23.51
CA ASP A 309 -43.50 26.67 -24.70
C ASP A 309 -43.28 28.17 -25.00
N ARG A 310 -44.11 28.78 -25.86
CA ARG A 310 -43.81 29.97 -26.70
C ARG A 310 -44.63 31.24 -26.38
N ALA A 311 -44.16 32.37 -26.96
CA ALA A 311 -44.89 33.60 -27.36
C ALA A 311 -45.07 34.77 -26.35
N GLY A 312 -45.18 36.01 -26.89
CA GLY A 312 -45.28 37.31 -26.17
C GLY A 312 -43.91 37.84 -25.69
N LEU A 313 -43.23 38.87 -26.23
CA LEU A 313 -43.52 40.09 -27.03
C LEU A 313 -44.01 41.34 -26.25
N GLU A 314 -43.23 42.44 -26.42
CA GLU A 314 -43.50 43.89 -26.21
C GLU A 314 -43.26 44.62 -24.84
N SER A 315 -42.86 45.90 -24.96
CA SER A 315 -42.44 46.90 -23.93
C SER A 315 -41.27 46.49 -23.01
N ASP A 316 -40.04 47.01 -23.08
CA ASP A 316 -39.45 48.36 -23.29
C ASP A 316 -39.44 49.30 -22.05
N ARG A 317 -38.29 49.98 -21.86
CA ARG A 317 -37.98 51.07 -20.88
C ARG A 317 -38.09 50.72 -19.39
N GLY A 318 -37.00 50.22 -18.80
CA GLY A 318 -36.92 49.96 -17.35
C GLY A 318 -35.56 50.20 -16.67
N GLN A 319 -34.42 49.82 -17.26
CA GLN A 319 -33.12 49.93 -16.57
C GLN A 319 -31.87 49.95 -17.49
N ARG A 320 -31.82 50.88 -18.46
CA ARG A 320 -30.56 51.22 -19.18
C ARG A 320 -29.64 52.08 -18.31
N ALA A 321 -29.17 51.53 -17.19
CA ALA A 321 -28.37 52.25 -16.20
C ALA A 321 -27.35 51.35 -15.45
N LEU A 322 -26.56 50.57 -16.19
CA LEU A 322 -25.29 50.00 -15.68
C LEU A 322 -24.32 49.59 -16.82
N THR A 323 -24.86 49.07 -17.92
CA THR A 323 -24.05 48.52 -19.04
C THR A 323 -23.31 49.56 -19.88
N LEU A 324 -23.57 50.87 -19.69
CA LEU A 324 -22.86 51.95 -20.39
C LEU A 324 -21.60 52.43 -19.64
N ALA A 325 -21.30 51.90 -18.46
CA ALA A 325 -20.20 52.33 -17.59
C ALA A 325 -18.95 51.43 -17.66
N LEU A 326 -18.86 50.53 -18.64
CA LEU A 326 -17.84 49.46 -18.69
C LEU A 326 -17.20 49.22 -20.06
N VAL A 327 -17.46 50.08 -21.05
CA VAL A 327 -16.90 49.99 -22.42
C VAL A 327 -16.16 51.26 -22.85
N LEU A 328 -16.38 52.40 -22.17
CA LEU A 328 -15.57 53.62 -22.32
C LEU A 328 -15.05 54.04 -20.95
N GLY A 329 -13.80 53.69 -20.66
CA GLY A 329 -13.17 53.89 -19.35
C GLY A 329 -11.70 53.48 -19.31
N VAL A 330 -11.00 53.48 -20.45
CA VAL A 330 -9.55 53.23 -20.55
C VAL A 330 -8.84 54.57 -20.79
N ASP A 331 -8.98 55.49 -19.84
CA ASP A 331 -7.95 56.48 -19.52
C ASP A 331 -8.18 57.07 -18.11
N ALA A 332 -7.21 57.86 -17.63
CA ALA A 332 -7.34 58.72 -16.44
C ALA A 332 -7.53 58.07 -15.05
N GLN A 333 -6.80 56.98 -14.75
CA GLN A 333 -6.12 56.93 -13.44
C GLN A 333 -4.69 56.35 -13.44
N LEU A 334 -4.05 56.31 -14.60
CA LEU A 334 -2.60 56.09 -14.74
C LEU A 334 -1.88 57.41 -15.07
N ARG A 335 -2.09 58.44 -14.24
CA ARG A 335 -1.31 59.71 -14.16
C ARG A 335 -1.80 60.64 -13.03
N LEU A 336 -1.40 60.34 -11.79
CA LEU A 336 -1.28 61.36 -10.73
C LEU A 336 -0.08 61.06 -9.82
N LEU A 337 1.08 60.90 -10.47
CA LEU A 337 2.40 61.05 -9.87
C LEU A 337 3.25 61.90 -10.84
N HIS A 338 3.70 63.05 -10.34
CA HIS A 338 4.62 64.00 -10.96
C HIS A 338 4.16 64.77 -12.23
N SER A 339 3.64 65.97 -12.00
CA SER A 339 4.28 67.16 -12.57
C SER A 339 5.50 67.57 -11.72
N LEU A 340 6.49 68.23 -12.32
CA LEU A 340 7.75 68.66 -11.70
C LEU A 340 7.65 70.11 -11.17
N PRO A 341 8.69 70.67 -10.50
CA PRO A 341 9.88 71.17 -11.23
C PRO A 341 11.24 70.57 -10.78
N ASP A 342 12.05 70.26 -11.79
CA ASP A 342 13.51 70.36 -11.91
C ASP A 342 14.44 70.34 -10.69
N ARG A 343 15.46 69.44 -10.74
CA ARG A 343 16.81 69.83 -11.23
C ARG A 343 17.77 68.65 -11.47
N LEU A 344 18.20 68.53 -12.74
CA LEU A 344 19.55 68.20 -13.24
C LEU A 344 20.46 67.15 -12.54
N GLY A 345 20.80 66.09 -13.30
CA GLY A 345 22.12 65.40 -13.24
C GLY A 345 22.25 64.20 -12.29
N GLN A 346 23.29 63.36 -12.41
CA GLN A 346 24.26 63.19 -13.50
C GLN A 346 25.00 61.83 -13.36
N TYR A 347 25.41 61.22 -14.48
CA TYR A 347 26.21 59.97 -14.61
C TYR A 347 25.61 58.67 -14.01
N ARG A 348 26.13 57.45 -14.22
CA ARG A 348 26.73 56.66 -15.33
C ARG A 348 27.50 55.48 -14.68
N LEU A 349 27.52 54.34 -15.35
CA LEU A 349 28.16 53.06 -14.97
C LEU A 349 29.58 53.17 -14.36
N ALA A 350 29.87 52.33 -13.35
CA ALA A 350 31.21 51.82 -13.01
C ALA A 350 31.09 50.49 -12.21
N ALA A 351 32.20 49.77 -12.00
CA ALA A 351 32.23 48.42 -11.41
C ALA A 351 33.04 48.30 -10.10
N SER A 352 32.92 47.11 -9.48
CA SER A 352 33.82 46.38 -8.54
C SER A 352 35.32 46.77 -8.50
N PRO A 353 36.15 46.38 -7.48
CA PRO A 353 35.91 45.37 -6.42
C PRO A 353 36.60 45.57 -5.01
N ARG A 354 36.44 44.57 -4.11
CA ARG A 354 37.33 44.15 -2.95
C ARG A 354 37.40 44.99 -1.64
N GLY A 355 37.72 44.28 -0.52
CA GLY A 355 38.15 44.82 0.80
C GLY A 355 37.26 44.40 2.00
N THR A 356 37.42 43.23 2.66
CA THR A 356 38.38 42.79 3.72
C THR A 356 38.03 43.11 5.20
N HIS A 357 37.71 42.04 5.95
CA HIS A 357 37.93 41.74 7.39
C HIS A 357 37.58 42.74 8.55
N ALA A 358 36.61 42.27 9.37
CA ALA A 358 36.65 42.10 10.85
C ALA A 358 36.91 43.27 11.82
N LEU A 359 36.03 43.41 12.84
CA LEU A 359 36.39 43.12 14.25
C LEU A 359 35.16 43.07 15.22
N GLN A 360 35.43 42.86 16.51
CA GLN A 360 34.50 42.48 17.59
C GLN A 360 33.69 43.66 18.19
N GLY A 361 32.55 43.35 18.83
CA GLY A 361 31.85 44.28 19.73
C GLY A 361 30.77 43.63 20.60
N ARG A 362 30.98 43.56 21.93
CA ARG A 362 29.94 43.14 22.90
C ARG A 362 29.13 44.37 23.36
N HIS A 363 27.84 44.22 23.66
CA HIS A 363 27.27 44.86 24.86
C HIS A 363 25.98 44.20 25.37
N ARG A 364 25.86 44.10 26.70
CA ARG A 364 24.59 43.85 27.42
C ARG A 364 23.90 45.18 27.74
N ARG A 365 22.56 45.20 27.76
CA ARG A 365 21.77 45.85 28.84
C ARG A 365 20.38 45.22 28.98
N ARG A 366 19.61 45.66 29.97
CA ARG A 366 18.46 44.97 30.59
C ARG A 366 17.46 46.03 31.07
N THR A 367 16.23 45.61 31.38
CA THR A 367 15.13 46.39 32.01
C THR A 367 14.49 47.49 31.12
N ARG A 368 13.24 47.96 31.35
CA ARG A 368 12.27 47.65 32.42
C ARG A 368 10.80 47.68 31.92
N SER A 369 9.88 47.31 32.81
CA SER A 369 8.42 47.22 32.64
C SER A 369 7.67 48.55 32.79
N VAL A 370 6.46 48.62 32.23
CA VAL A 370 5.32 49.40 32.76
C VAL A 370 4.05 48.55 32.63
N ASP A 371 3.28 48.45 33.70
CA ASP A 371 1.91 47.90 33.71
C ASP A 371 0.90 49.06 33.75
N GLN A 372 -0.27 48.90 33.12
CA GLN A 372 -1.53 49.46 33.63
C GLN A 372 -2.75 48.80 32.96
N ALA A 373 -3.89 48.84 33.66
CA ALA A 373 -5.14 48.20 33.26
C ALA A 373 -6.34 49.10 33.61
N LEU A 374 -7.49 48.88 32.97
CA LEU A 374 -8.84 49.22 33.45
C LEU A 374 -9.91 48.49 32.59
N ALA A 375 -11.16 48.47 33.03
CA ALA A 375 -12.21 47.56 32.51
C ALA A 375 -13.61 48.24 32.30
N PRO A 376 -14.81 47.62 32.46
CA PRO A 376 -15.66 47.36 31.28
C PRO A 376 -17.16 47.74 31.40
N GLY A 377 -17.91 47.58 30.29
CA GLY A 377 -19.39 47.57 30.21
C GLY A 377 -19.86 47.32 28.76
N GLY A 378 -21.06 46.82 28.43
CA GLY A 378 -22.19 46.36 29.25
C GLY A 378 -23.20 45.50 28.43
N LEU A 379 -24.27 45.01 29.06
CA LEU A 379 -25.40 44.23 28.47
C LEU A 379 -26.64 45.16 28.23
N PRO A 380 -27.86 44.75 27.80
CA PRO A 380 -28.50 43.41 27.83
C PRO A 380 -29.39 42.99 26.60
N MET A 381 -30.15 41.91 26.85
CA MET A 381 -31.13 41.13 26.06
C MET A 381 -32.34 41.87 25.44
N LEU A 382 -33.17 41.16 24.64
CA LEU A 382 -34.52 40.68 25.07
C LEU A 382 -35.21 39.71 24.07
N LEU A 383 -36.02 38.77 24.61
CA LEU A 383 -37.16 37.95 24.10
C LEU A 383 -37.16 37.46 22.62
N THR A 384 -37.25 36.17 22.23
CA THR A 384 -38.08 34.98 22.62
C THR A 384 -39.54 34.95 22.14
N SER A 385 -39.92 33.91 21.38
CA SER A 385 -41.28 33.33 21.42
C SER A 385 -41.25 31.80 21.15
N PRO A 386 -42.22 30.98 21.63
CA PRO A 386 -42.03 29.53 21.69
C PRO A 386 -42.49 28.73 20.46
N ARG A 387 -43.34 29.30 19.59
CA ARG A 387 -44.17 28.53 18.63
C ARG A 387 -43.41 27.89 17.45
N VAL A 388 -42.16 28.30 17.18
CA VAL A 388 -41.34 27.70 16.10
C VAL A 388 -40.76 26.33 16.49
N ARG A 389 -40.72 25.99 17.80
CA ARG A 389 -40.10 24.74 18.28
C ARG A 389 -40.76 23.45 17.77
N ALA A 390 -42.03 23.48 17.35
CA ALA A 390 -42.74 22.31 16.84
C ALA A 390 -42.33 21.93 15.39
N ALA A 391 -42.01 22.91 14.53
CA ALA A 391 -41.76 22.67 13.11
C ALA A 391 -40.39 22.02 12.84
N CYS A 392 -39.37 22.33 13.66
CA CYS A 392 -38.01 21.82 13.45
C CYS A 392 -37.83 20.34 13.77
N GLY A 393 -38.75 19.71 14.52
CA GLY A 393 -38.66 18.30 14.92
C GLY A 393 -38.68 17.34 13.72
N VAL A 394 -39.48 17.66 12.69
CA VAL A 394 -39.57 16.84 11.46
C VAL A 394 -38.36 17.07 10.55
N LEU A 395 -37.85 18.30 10.48
CA LEU A 395 -36.73 18.63 9.58
C LEU A 395 -35.37 18.11 10.05
N PHE A 396 -35.19 17.89 11.36
CA PHE A 396 -33.94 17.35 11.90
C PHE A 396 -33.73 15.86 11.58
N ALA A 397 -34.81 15.11 11.37
CA ALA A 397 -34.74 13.72 10.90
C ALA A 397 -34.20 13.64 9.45
N ALA A 398 -34.67 14.54 8.57
CA ALA A 398 -34.26 14.58 7.16
C ALA A 398 -32.80 15.04 6.94
N LEU A 399 -32.25 15.84 7.86
CA LEU A 399 -30.86 16.35 7.76
C LEU A 399 -29.79 15.39 8.29
N MET A 400 -30.18 14.33 9.01
CA MET A 400 -29.29 13.19 9.26
C MET A 400 -29.20 12.25 8.05
N SER A 401 -30.13 12.37 7.08
CA SER A 401 -30.12 11.63 5.82
C SER A 401 -29.26 12.28 4.72
N SER A 402 -28.79 13.51 4.91
CA SER A 402 -28.06 14.29 3.89
C SER A 402 -26.59 14.52 4.24
N GLY A 403 -25.96 13.55 4.90
CA GLY A 403 -24.51 13.43 4.91
C GLY A 403 -24.02 13.01 3.52
N VAL A 404 -23.70 13.97 2.66
CA VAL A 404 -23.10 13.68 1.34
C VAL A 404 -21.65 13.23 1.53
N ALA A 405 -21.50 11.98 1.95
CA ALA A 405 -20.38 11.17 1.50
C ALA A 405 -20.34 11.25 -0.04
N HIS A 406 -19.13 11.32 -0.61
CA HIS A 406 -19.01 11.10 -2.05
C HIS A 406 -19.34 9.62 -2.30
N ALA A 407 -20.52 9.34 -2.87
CA ALA A 407 -20.93 7.98 -3.24
C ALA A 407 -19.91 7.43 -4.24
N GLY A 408 -19.02 6.55 -3.76
CA GLY A 408 -17.82 6.13 -4.48
C GLY A 408 -16.50 6.24 -3.70
N ARG A 409 -16.40 6.98 -2.60
CA ARG A 409 -15.20 6.94 -1.73
C ARG A 409 -15.32 5.88 -0.65
N GLY A 410 -14.75 4.72 -0.92
CA GLY A 410 -14.50 3.68 0.09
C GLY A 410 -13.40 4.10 1.08
N VAL A 411 -13.26 3.34 2.18
CA VAL A 411 -12.17 3.53 3.14
C VAL A 411 -10.93 2.82 2.62
N ALA A 412 -9.83 3.55 2.42
CA ALA A 412 -8.54 2.97 2.06
C ALA A 412 -8.01 2.10 3.20
N THR A 413 -7.50 0.92 2.85
CA THR A 413 -6.87 -0.05 3.77
C THR A 413 -5.47 0.37 4.22
N ARG A 414 -4.81 1.21 3.42
CA ARG A 414 -3.47 1.76 3.66
C ARG A 414 -3.44 3.23 3.25
N SER A 415 -2.49 4.01 3.77
CA SER A 415 -2.22 5.36 3.25
C SER A 415 -1.46 5.27 1.92
N VAL A 416 -1.73 6.21 1.00
CA VAL A 416 -0.85 6.46 -0.15
C VAL A 416 0.55 6.83 0.36
N VAL A 417 1.59 6.21 -0.19
CA VAL A 417 2.99 6.45 0.18
C VAL A 417 3.54 7.61 -0.65
N TYR A 418 4.35 8.50 -0.09
CA TYR A 418 4.89 9.67 -0.80
C TYR A 418 6.41 9.73 -0.73
N ALA A 419 7.05 10.12 -1.85
CA ALA A 419 8.51 10.16 -1.99
C ALA A 419 8.97 11.26 -2.98
N ARG A 420 10.27 11.53 -3.06
CA ARG A 420 10.84 12.56 -3.97
C ARG A 420 12.00 12.07 -4.82
N HIS A 421 12.81 11.13 -4.32
CA HIS A 421 14.03 10.66 -4.97
C HIS A 421 13.86 9.28 -5.61
N GLY A 422 12.89 8.49 -5.16
CA GLY A 422 12.53 7.24 -5.82
C GLY A 422 11.29 6.59 -5.23
N MET A 423 10.66 5.72 -6.00
CA MET A 423 9.50 4.93 -5.58
C MET A 423 9.55 3.54 -6.25
N VAL A 424 9.18 2.50 -5.51
CA VAL A 424 9.08 1.11 -5.98
C VAL A 424 7.78 0.52 -5.45
N CYS A 425 7.02 -0.16 -6.30
CA CYS A 425 5.76 -0.81 -5.93
C CYS A 425 5.68 -2.20 -6.60
N ALA A 426 5.60 -3.27 -5.81
CA ALA A 426 5.56 -4.65 -6.29
C ALA A 426 4.87 -5.60 -5.28
N ALA A 427 4.48 -6.79 -5.76
CA ALA A 427 3.70 -7.76 -4.99
C ALA A 427 4.46 -8.49 -3.85
N GLN A 428 5.80 -8.33 -3.76
CA GLN A 428 6.66 -8.95 -2.74
C GLN A 428 7.55 -7.88 -2.04
N PRO A 429 7.38 -7.62 -0.73
CA PRO A 429 8.14 -6.59 -0.02
C PRO A 429 9.68 -6.73 -0.05
N LEU A 430 10.24 -7.94 -0.09
CA LEU A 430 11.68 -8.14 -0.20
C LEU A 430 12.23 -7.68 -1.57
N ALA A 431 11.45 -7.90 -2.64
CA ALA A 431 11.79 -7.42 -3.98
C ALA A 431 11.68 -5.88 -4.07
N VAL A 432 10.69 -5.28 -3.40
CA VAL A 432 10.56 -3.80 -3.28
C VAL A 432 11.79 -3.20 -2.60
N GLN A 433 12.26 -3.82 -1.50
CA GLN A 433 13.45 -3.37 -0.78
C GLN A 433 14.71 -3.45 -1.67
N ALA A 434 14.91 -4.56 -2.39
CA ALA A 434 16.03 -4.71 -3.33
C ALA A 434 16.05 -3.60 -4.40
N GLY A 435 14.90 -3.28 -5.01
CA GLY A 435 14.79 -2.16 -5.95
C GLY A 435 15.07 -0.80 -5.31
N LEU A 436 14.59 -0.58 -4.08
CA LEU A 436 14.79 0.66 -3.34
C LEU A 436 16.27 0.89 -3.02
N ASP A 437 17.03 -0.16 -2.69
CA ASP A 437 18.46 -0.06 -2.41
C ASP A 437 19.30 0.09 -3.69
N VAL A 438 18.86 -0.47 -4.82
CA VAL A 438 19.43 -0.16 -6.15
C VAL A 438 19.24 1.32 -6.53
N LEU A 439 18.09 1.92 -6.24
CA LEU A 439 17.88 3.38 -6.43
C LEU A 439 18.83 4.20 -5.53
N LYS A 440 18.93 3.86 -4.23
CA LYS A 440 19.86 4.54 -3.30
C LYS A 440 21.32 4.40 -3.71
N ALA A 441 21.69 3.28 -4.34
CA ALA A 441 23.03 3.06 -4.90
C ALA A 441 23.31 3.84 -6.19
N GLY A 442 22.38 4.69 -6.66
CA GLY A 442 22.53 5.55 -7.84
C GLY A 442 21.95 4.96 -9.14
N GLY A 443 21.24 3.83 -9.06
CA GLY A 443 20.56 3.20 -10.19
C GLY A 443 19.52 4.10 -10.88
N SER A 444 19.11 3.69 -12.07
CA SER A 444 17.90 4.20 -12.73
C SER A 444 16.65 3.47 -12.23
N ALA A 445 15.48 3.97 -12.61
CA ALA A 445 14.24 3.23 -12.45
C ALA A 445 14.29 1.86 -13.15
N VAL A 446 15.01 1.75 -14.28
CA VAL A 446 15.20 0.50 -15.02
C VAL A 446 16.13 -0.48 -14.29
N ASP A 447 17.25 -0.01 -13.73
CA ASP A 447 18.14 -0.84 -12.88
C ASP A 447 17.35 -1.45 -11.72
N ALA A 448 16.54 -0.63 -11.04
CA ALA A 448 15.69 -1.07 -9.94
C ALA A 448 14.60 -2.04 -10.40
N ALA A 449 13.99 -1.80 -11.57
CA ALA A 449 12.96 -2.67 -12.13
C ALA A 449 13.51 -4.08 -12.40
N ILE A 450 14.71 -4.19 -12.97
CA ILE A 450 15.39 -5.48 -13.22
C ILE A 450 15.66 -6.21 -11.89
N ALA A 451 16.18 -5.51 -10.87
CA ALA A 451 16.45 -6.11 -9.56
C ALA A 451 15.19 -6.62 -8.87
N VAL A 452 14.11 -5.83 -8.84
CA VAL A 452 12.79 -6.27 -8.34
C VAL A 452 12.30 -7.48 -9.12
N ASN A 453 12.42 -7.46 -10.45
CA ASN A 453 11.92 -8.52 -11.32
C ASN A 453 12.69 -9.84 -11.15
N ALA A 454 14.00 -9.80 -10.98
CA ALA A 454 14.81 -10.97 -10.66
C ALA A 454 14.43 -11.58 -9.30
N CYS A 455 14.17 -10.75 -8.28
CA CYS A 455 13.65 -11.22 -6.99
C CYS A 455 12.25 -11.83 -7.11
N LEU A 456 11.33 -11.22 -7.87
CA LEU A 456 9.99 -11.79 -8.12
C LEU A 456 10.05 -13.12 -8.85
N GLY A 457 10.99 -13.31 -9.78
CA GLY A 457 11.21 -14.59 -10.48
C GLY A 457 11.69 -15.75 -9.59
N LEU A 458 12.21 -15.43 -8.39
CA LEU A 458 12.56 -16.39 -7.34
C LEU A 458 11.44 -16.53 -6.29
N MET A 459 10.82 -15.41 -5.90
CA MET A 459 9.93 -15.31 -4.74
C MET A 459 8.44 -15.50 -5.07
N GLU A 460 8.04 -15.33 -6.33
CA GLU A 460 6.68 -15.58 -6.82
C GLU A 460 6.67 -16.58 -8.01
N PRO A 461 7.31 -17.78 -7.88
CA PRO A 461 7.37 -18.75 -8.98
C PRO A 461 5.99 -19.32 -9.33
N THR A 462 5.01 -19.12 -8.44
CA THR A 462 3.57 -19.31 -8.61
C THR A 462 2.90 -18.34 -9.60
N ALA A 463 3.64 -17.40 -10.21
CA ALA A 463 3.12 -16.43 -11.18
C ALA A 463 4.08 -16.06 -12.34
N ASN A 464 5.40 -16.20 -12.15
CA ASN A 464 6.42 -15.73 -13.07
C ASN A 464 7.76 -16.49 -12.88
N GLY A 465 8.76 -16.18 -13.69
CA GLY A 465 10.07 -16.84 -13.63
C GLY A 465 10.95 -16.55 -14.83
N LEU A 466 12.22 -16.93 -14.74
CA LEU A 466 13.23 -16.70 -15.77
C LEU A 466 12.99 -17.54 -17.06
N GLY A 467 12.07 -18.51 -17.01
CA GLY A 467 11.57 -19.25 -18.16
C GLY A 467 10.28 -18.69 -18.78
N GLY A 468 9.92 -17.45 -18.43
CA GLY A 468 8.77 -16.71 -18.97
C GLY A 468 9.14 -15.53 -19.89
N ASP A 469 8.13 -14.71 -20.15
CA ASP A 469 8.21 -13.51 -21.02
C ASP A 469 8.05 -12.21 -20.22
N LEU A 470 8.51 -11.09 -20.79
CA LEU A 470 8.51 -9.77 -20.17
C LEU A 470 7.99 -8.67 -21.12
N PHE A 471 7.28 -7.70 -20.56
CA PHE A 471 6.88 -6.47 -21.25
C PHE A 471 7.14 -5.24 -20.37
N ALA A 472 7.45 -4.10 -20.97
CA ALA A 472 7.60 -2.84 -20.25
C ALA A 472 7.17 -1.61 -21.06
N ILE A 473 6.69 -0.57 -20.37
CA ILE A 473 6.65 0.81 -20.86
C ILE A 473 7.60 1.65 -19.98
N VAL A 474 8.52 2.37 -20.63
CA VAL A 474 9.47 3.27 -19.97
C VAL A 474 9.19 4.70 -20.42
N TRP A 475 9.00 5.62 -19.47
CA TRP A 475 9.14 7.06 -19.73
C TRP A 475 10.61 7.44 -19.62
N ASP A 476 11.21 7.87 -20.73
CA ASP A 476 12.54 8.46 -20.74
C ASP A 476 12.45 10.00 -20.54
N PRO A 477 12.96 10.54 -19.42
CA PRO A 477 12.94 11.98 -19.17
C PRO A 477 13.93 12.75 -20.06
N LYS A 478 14.91 12.09 -20.70
CA LYS A 478 15.87 12.75 -21.61
C LYS A 478 15.21 13.10 -22.95
N THR A 479 14.56 12.13 -23.59
CA THR A 479 13.84 12.35 -24.86
C THR A 479 12.40 12.83 -24.69
N ARG A 480 11.87 12.80 -23.45
CA ARG A 480 10.47 13.12 -23.10
C ARG A 480 9.47 12.30 -23.91
N LYS A 481 9.70 10.98 -23.95
CA LYS A 481 8.88 10.01 -24.70
C LYS A 481 8.63 8.75 -23.87
N LEU A 482 7.49 8.12 -24.11
CA LEU A 482 7.27 6.72 -23.78
C LEU A 482 7.89 5.84 -24.86
N VAL A 483 8.53 4.74 -24.44
CA VAL A 483 8.90 3.62 -25.33
C VAL A 483 8.37 2.31 -24.75
N GLY A 484 7.97 1.39 -25.61
CA GLY A 484 7.58 0.03 -25.25
C GLY A 484 8.71 -0.96 -25.49
N LEU A 485 8.76 -2.02 -24.70
CA LEU A 485 9.57 -3.21 -24.94
C LEU A 485 8.68 -4.45 -24.93
N ASN A 486 8.82 -5.25 -25.98
CA ASN A 486 8.17 -6.54 -26.18
C ASN A 486 9.24 -7.63 -26.18
N ALA A 487 9.47 -8.21 -25.00
CA ALA A 487 10.37 -9.34 -24.79
C ALA A 487 9.54 -10.64 -24.68
N SER A 488 8.71 -10.90 -25.69
CA SER A 488 7.91 -12.12 -25.78
C SER A 488 8.48 -13.18 -26.72
N GLY A 489 8.34 -14.43 -26.28
CA GLY A 489 8.88 -15.62 -26.90
C GLY A 489 8.24 -15.98 -28.23
N ARG A 490 9.01 -16.70 -29.04
CA ARG A 490 8.57 -17.23 -30.34
C ARG A 490 8.34 -18.74 -30.24
N ALA A 491 7.39 -19.23 -31.03
CA ALA A 491 7.18 -20.66 -31.24
C ALA A 491 8.45 -21.31 -31.82
N PRO A 492 8.86 -22.50 -31.35
CA PRO A 492 10.00 -23.21 -31.93
C PRO A 492 9.82 -23.44 -33.42
N LEU A 493 10.88 -23.29 -34.21
CA LEU A 493 10.87 -23.43 -35.67
C LEU A 493 10.44 -24.84 -36.13
N ALA A 494 10.65 -25.85 -35.27
CA ALA A 494 10.21 -27.22 -35.52
C ALA A 494 8.73 -27.49 -35.19
N LEU A 495 8.05 -26.59 -34.46
CA LEU A 495 6.66 -26.75 -34.02
C LEU A 495 5.68 -26.17 -35.04
N THR A 496 4.76 -27.02 -35.52
CA THR A 496 3.69 -26.66 -36.46
C THR A 496 2.35 -27.19 -35.95
N ALA A 497 1.24 -26.54 -36.30
CA ALA A 497 -0.10 -26.86 -35.77
C ALA A 497 -0.58 -28.29 -36.07
N ASP A 498 -0.12 -28.91 -37.16
CA ASP A 498 -0.37 -30.33 -37.51
C ASP A 498 0.28 -31.34 -36.56
N LYS A 499 1.32 -30.93 -35.80
CA LYS A 499 2.02 -31.78 -34.83
C LYS A 499 1.40 -31.73 -33.44
N VAL A 500 0.44 -30.83 -33.20
CA VAL A 500 -0.20 -30.66 -31.89
C VAL A 500 -1.44 -31.55 -31.81
N PRO A 501 -1.50 -32.53 -30.89
CA PRO A 501 -2.75 -33.23 -30.59
C PRO A 501 -3.69 -32.24 -29.85
N PRO A 502 -4.85 -31.87 -30.40
CA PRO A 502 -5.72 -30.88 -29.78
C PRO A 502 -6.41 -31.43 -28.53
N GLU A 503 -6.69 -30.54 -27.58
CA GLU A 503 -7.64 -30.80 -26.49
C GLU A 503 -9.07 -30.97 -27.00
N LYS A 504 -9.98 -31.45 -26.13
CA LYS A 504 -11.40 -31.69 -26.47
C LYS A 504 -12.15 -30.44 -26.98
N ASP A 505 -11.66 -29.25 -26.69
CA ASP A 505 -12.22 -27.97 -27.14
C ASP A 505 -11.50 -27.39 -28.38
N GLY A 506 -10.51 -28.09 -28.92
CA GLY A 506 -9.71 -27.68 -30.08
C GLY A 506 -8.49 -26.80 -29.74
N THR A 507 -8.17 -26.59 -28.47
CA THR A 507 -7.00 -25.82 -28.02
C THR A 507 -5.73 -26.66 -27.92
N ILE A 508 -4.58 -26.01 -27.67
CA ILE A 508 -3.30 -26.67 -27.45
C ILE A 508 -3.24 -27.23 -26.01
N PRO A 509 -2.82 -28.48 -25.78
CA PRO A 509 -2.66 -29.04 -24.43
C PRO A 509 -1.72 -28.18 -23.59
N LEU A 510 -2.29 -27.50 -22.60
CA LEU A 510 -1.65 -26.39 -21.91
C LEU A 510 -0.40 -26.81 -21.12
N TYR A 511 -0.48 -27.91 -20.37
CA TYR A 511 0.62 -28.39 -19.54
C TYR A 511 1.49 -29.40 -20.31
N SER A 512 2.06 -28.96 -21.43
CA SER A 512 2.80 -29.84 -22.35
C SER A 512 3.92 -29.12 -23.11
N PRO A 513 4.86 -29.86 -23.73
CA PRO A 513 5.89 -29.27 -24.60
C PRO A 513 5.37 -28.55 -25.85
N TYR A 514 4.11 -28.74 -26.26
CA TYR A 514 3.47 -27.99 -27.35
C TYR A 514 3.13 -26.55 -26.96
N SER A 515 3.10 -26.24 -25.65
CA SER A 515 2.82 -24.92 -25.09
C SER A 515 4.06 -24.04 -24.93
N TRP A 516 5.28 -24.56 -25.17
CA TRP A 516 6.50 -23.82 -24.88
C TRP A 516 6.86 -22.83 -25.98
N THR A 517 7.30 -21.64 -25.57
CA THR A 517 7.89 -20.61 -26.44
C THR A 517 9.20 -20.11 -25.84
N VAL A 518 10.17 -19.74 -26.69
CA VAL A 518 11.53 -19.36 -26.26
C VAL A 518 11.45 -18.22 -25.24
N PRO A 519 11.85 -18.40 -23.96
CA PRO A 519 11.65 -17.40 -22.92
C PRO A 519 12.31 -16.06 -23.25
N GLY A 520 11.55 -14.97 -23.23
CA GLY A 520 12.05 -13.62 -23.53
C GLY A 520 12.50 -12.80 -22.31
N CYS A 521 12.20 -13.23 -21.08
CA CYS A 521 12.46 -12.41 -19.88
C CYS A 521 13.93 -11.98 -19.74
N ALA A 522 14.88 -12.89 -19.93
CA ALA A 522 16.30 -12.58 -19.81
C ALA A 522 16.78 -11.56 -20.87
N ASP A 523 16.33 -11.69 -22.12
CA ASP A 523 16.62 -10.72 -23.18
C ASP A 523 16.08 -9.34 -22.84
N GLY A 524 14.83 -9.28 -22.32
CA GLY A 524 14.19 -8.04 -21.90
C GLY A 524 14.98 -7.28 -20.83
N TRP A 525 15.61 -7.98 -19.88
CA TRP A 525 16.51 -7.37 -18.90
C TRP A 525 17.75 -6.76 -19.54
N PHE A 526 18.40 -7.47 -20.48
CA PHE A 526 19.62 -6.97 -21.13
C PHE A 526 19.34 -5.81 -22.11
N GLU A 527 18.22 -5.84 -22.84
CA GLU A 527 17.79 -4.72 -23.69
C GLU A 527 17.45 -3.46 -22.87
N LEU A 528 16.67 -3.60 -21.79
CA LEU A 528 16.40 -2.51 -20.84
C LEU A 528 17.70 -1.94 -20.27
N HIS A 529 18.61 -2.81 -19.83
CA HIS A 529 19.87 -2.44 -19.20
C HIS A 529 20.81 -1.72 -20.17
N ALA A 530 20.99 -2.24 -21.38
CA ALA A 530 21.87 -1.65 -22.40
C ALA A 530 21.44 -0.22 -22.80
N LYS A 531 20.15 0.10 -22.68
CA LYS A 531 19.57 1.39 -23.10
C LYS A 531 19.44 2.41 -21.97
N TYR A 532 19.18 1.96 -20.74
CA TYR A 532 18.83 2.84 -19.61
C TYR A 532 19.57 2.56 -18.29
N GLY A 533 20.30 1.45 -18.19
CA GLY A 533 21.02 1.03 -16.98
C GLY A 533 22.18 1.97 -16.60
N LYS A 534 22.55 1.92 -15.32
CA LYS A 534 23.64 2.71 -14.71
C LYS A 534 24.59 1.88 -13.85
N LEU A 535 24.08 0.82 -13.22
CA LEU A 535 24.88 -0.10 -12.39
C LEU A 535 25.17 -1.37 -13.20
N PRO A 536 26.29 -2.09 -12.99
CA PRO A 536 26.56 -3.33 -13.71
C PRO A 536 25.51 -4.40 -13.36
N MET A 537 25.15 -5.26 -14.32
CA MET A 537 24.10 -6.29 -14.16
C MET A 537 24.31 -7.18 -12.92
N SER A 538 25.57 -7.46 -12.55
CA SER A 538 25.90 -8.16 -11.30
C SER A 538 25.31 -7.50 -10.06
N ARG A 539 25.34 -6.16 -9.94
CA ARG A 539 24.70 -5.44 -8.82
C ARG A 539 23.17 -5.50 -8.84
N LEU A 540 22.56 -5.77 -9.99
CA LEU A 540 21.10 -5.86 -10.13
C LEU A 540 20.60 -7.26 -9.76
N LEU A 541 21.36 -8.30 -10.12
CA LEU A 541 21.01 -9.69 -9.83
C LEU A 541 21.47 -10.15 -8.43
N GLU A 542 22.46 -9.48 -7.81
CA GLU A 542 23.00 -9.82 -6.48
C GLU A 542 21.93 -10.11 -5.40
N PRO A 543 20.84 -9.33 -5.25
CA PRO A 543 19.82 -9.62 -4.23
C PRO A 543 19.09 -10.94 -4.52
N ALA A 544 18.76 -11.21 -5.78
CA ALA A 544 18.11 -12.45 -6.20
C ALA A 544 19.06 -13.66 -6.11
N ILE A 545 20.36 -13.47 -6.34
CA ILE A 545 21.41 -14.47 -6.13
C ILE A 545 21.49 -14.85 -4.64
N HIS A 546 21.67 -13.86 -3.76
CA HIS A 546 21.73 -14.06 -2.30
C HIS A 546 20.47 -14.74 -1.75
N PHE A 547 19.27 -14.26 -2.09
CA PHE A 547 18.02 -14.89 -1.64
C PHE A 547 17.81 -16.30 -2.21
N ALA A 548 18.40 -16.63 -3.38
CA ALA A 548 18.33 -17.98 -3.94
C ALA A 548 19.29 -18.97 -3.24
N GLU A 549 20.38 -18.48 -2.65
CA GLU A 549 21.38 -19.28 -1.92
C GLU A 549 21.04 -19.45 -0.44
N ASP A 550 21.01 -18.34 0.28
CA ASP A 550 20.82 -18.31 1.73
C ASP A 550 19.34 -18.48 2.11
N GLY A 551 18.45 -18.15 1.19
CA GLY A 551 17.01 -18.37 1.27
C GLY A 551 16.23 -17.19 1.83
N PHE A 552 14.90 -17.27 1.72
CA PHE A 552 13.96 -16.27 2.22
C PHE A 552 12.72 -16.94 2.82
N PRO A 553 12.07 -16.34 3.84
CA PRO A 553 10.83 -16.86 4.39
C PRO A 553 9.69 -16.69 3.38
N LEU A 554 8.99 -17.78 3.05
CA LEU A 554 7.90 -17.74 2.08
C LEU A 554 6.68 -16.99 2.62
N SER A 555 6.15 -16.03 1.86
CA SER A 555 5.03 -15.19 2.29
C SER A 555 3.67 -15.89 2.14
N PRO A 556 2.63 -15.52 2.94
CA PRO A 556 1.41 -16.31 3.07
C PRO A 556 0.67 -16.57 1.75
N VAL A 557 0.48 -15.53 0.93
CA VAL A 557 -0.25 -15.66 -0.34
C VAL A 557 0.54 -16.54 -1.32
N ILE A 558 1.86 -16.49 -1.30
CA ILE A 558 2.68 -17.36 -2.14
C ILE A 558 2.64 -18.81 -1.65
N ALA A 559 2.76 -19.06 -0.34
CA ALA A 559 2.69 -20.41 0.24
C ALA A 559 1.33 -21.10 -0.06
N GLU A 560 0.21 -20.38 0.04
CA GLU A 560 -1.12 -20.90 -0.33
C GLU A 560 -1.18 -21.30 -1.81
N ASN A 561 -0.78 -20.40 -2.72
CA ASN A 561 -0.78 -20.66 -4.15
C ASN A 561 0.16 -21.82 -4.55
N TRP A 562 1.29 -21.98 -3.84
CA TRP A 562 2.25 -23.06 -4.05
C TRP A 562 1.67 -24.41 -3.61
N ALA A 563 1.06 -24.47 -2.42
CA ALA A 563 0.39 -25.67 -1.91
C ALA A 563 -0.81 -26.08 -2.80
N ALA A 564 -1.55 -25.12 -3.36
CA ALA A 564 -2.59 -25.39 -4.35
C ALA A 564 -2.01 -25.96 -5.66
N SER A 565 -0.89 -25.40 -6.14
CA SER A 565 -0.24 -25.77 -7.41
C SER A 565 0.31 -27.21 -7.43
N ILE A 566 0.76 -27.74 -6.28
CA ILE A 566 1.26 -29.12 -6.17
C ILE A 566 0.24 -30.15 -6.65
N LYS A 567 -1.06 -29.92 -6.45
CA LYS A 567 -2.13 -30.81 -6.92
C LYS A 567 -2.17 -30.99 -8.45
N ARG A 568 -1.48 -30.13 -9.21
CA ARG A 568 -1.38 -30.16 -10.67
C ARG A 568 0.02 -30.51 -11.17
N PHE A 569 1.07 -30.03 -10.48
CA PHE A 569 2.44 -30.07 -11.00
C PHE A 569 3.38 -31.05 -10.30
N ALA A 570 2.97 -31.69 -9.20
CA ALA A 570 3.86 -32.60 -8.47
C ALA A 570 4.49 -33.71 -9.34
N ASP A 571 3.76 -34.21 -10.33
CA ASP A 571 4.23 -35.32 -11.19
C ASP A 571 4.79 -34.83 -12.53
N MET A 572 5.00 -33.53 -12.68
CA MET A 572 5.70 -32.95 -13.84
C MET A 572 7.23 -33.09 -13.68
N PRO A 573 7.98 -33.41 -14.75
CA PRO A 573 9.43 -33.57 -14.70
C PRO A 573 10.16 -32.35 -14.11
N GLY A 574 11.05 -32.60 -13.15
CA GLY A 574 11.84 -31.57 -12.46
C GLY A 574 11.12 -30.79 -11.36
N PHE A 575 9.78 -30.84 -11.29
CA PHE A 575 9.02 -29.99 -10.36
C PHE A 575 9.29 -30.35 -8.90
N ARG A 576 9.38 -31.65 -8.59
CA ARG A 576 9.69 -32.12 -7.23
C ARG A 576 11.09 -31.72 -6.78
N GLU A 577 12.09 -31.85 -7.65
CA GLU A 577 13.48 -31.56 -7.30
C GLU A 577 13.74 -30.09 -6.93
N VAL A 578 13.03 -29.14 -7.56
CA VAL A 578 13.25 -27.70 -7.34
C VAL A 578 12.19 -27.08 -6.42
N PHE A 579 10.91 -27.41 -6.61
CA PHE A 579 9.79 -26.73 -5.94
C PHE A 579 9.06 -27.58 -4.90
N MET A 580 9.54 -28.79 -4.58
CA MET A 580 9.04 -29.58 -3.44
C MET A 580 10.16 -30.08 -2.52
N PRO A 581 10.97 -29.18 -1.91
CA PRO A 581 12.00 -29.58 -0.95
C PRO A 581 11.38 -30.38 0.21
N GLY A 582 12.00 -31.52 0.55
CA GLY A 582 11.44 -32.46 1.53
C GLY A 582 10.14 -33.17 1.07
N GLY A 583 9.81 -33.14 -0.22
CA GLY A 583 8.67 -33.85 -0.81
C GLY A 583 7.32 -33.13 -0.72
N ARG A 584 7.28 -31.87 -0.30
CA ARG A 584 6.05 -31.07 -0.10
C ARG A 584 6.25 -29.60 -0.50
N ALA A 585 5.17 -28.79 -0.51
CA ALA A 585 5.30 -27.34 -0.59
C ALA A 585 6.03 -26.81 0.66
N PRO A 586 6.87 -25.77 0.52
CA PRO A 586 7.28 -24.96 1.66
C PRO A 586 6.06 -24.28 2.28
N ALA A 587 6.04 -24.15 3.60
CA ALA A 587 4.96 -23.52 4.36
C ALA A 587 5.16 -22.00 4.50
N GLU A 588 4.13 -21.30 4.99
CA GLU A 588 4.23 -19.90 5.41
C GLU A 588 5.37 -19.72 6.43
N GLY A 589 6.26 -18.76 6.16
CA GLY A 589 7.42 -18.46 7.01
C GLY A 589 8.58 -19.47 6.91
N GLU A 590 8.44 -20.55 6.14
CA GLU A 590 9.53 -21.51 5.90
C GLU A 590 10.57 -20.92 4.94
N ILE A 591 11.86 -21.20 5.18
CA ILE A 591 12.95 -20.73 4.33
C ILE A 591 13.01 -21.57 3.05
N PHE A 592 12.62 -20.99 1.91
CA PHE A 592 12.85 -21.58 0.59
C PHE A 592 14.23 -21.18 0.05
N ARG A 593 14.85 -22.09 -0.72
CA ARG A 593 16.17 -21.93 -1.37
C ARG A 593 16.15 -22.54 -2.77
N ASN A 594 16.90 -21.95 -3.70
CA ASN A 594 17.02 -22.42 -5.08
C ASN A 594 18.45 -22.22 -5.61
N PRO A 595 19.43 -23.05 -5.17
CA PRO A 595 20.84 -22.88 -5.54
C PRO A 595 21.11 -23.08 -7.04
N ALA A 596 20.21 -23.76 -7.76
CA ALA A 596 20.28 -23.89 -9.21
C ALA A 596 19.96 -22.54 -9.90
N LEU A 597 18.90 -21.84 -9.48
CA LEU A 597 18.59 -20.51 -9.99
C LEU A 597 19.66 -19.49 -9.59
N ALA A 598 20.26 -19.60 -8.40
CA ALA A 598 21.41 -18.78 -8.01
C ALA A 598 22.58 -18.94 -8.99
N LYS A 599 22.97 -20.19 -9.30
CA LYS A 599 24.02 -20.50 -10.29
C LYS A 599 23.69 -19.89 -11.67
N THR A 600 22.43 -19.99 -12.10
CA THR A 600 21.95 -19.36 -13.35
C THR A 600 22.10 -17.84 -13.33
N LEU A 601 21.65 -17.18 -12.26
CA LEU A 601 21.72 -15.72 -12.11
C LEU A 601 23.17 -15.22 -12.03
N ARG A 602 24.07 -15.93 -11.31
CA ARG A 602 25.52 -15.63 -11.33
C ARG A 602 26.10 -15.76 -12.75
N LEU A 603 25.74 -16.79 -13.50
CA LEU A 603 26.21 -16.97 -14.88
C LEU A 603 25.75 -15.82 -15.80
N LEU A 604 24.52 -15.31 -15.62
CA LEU A 604 24.04 -14.12 -16.34
C LEU A 604 24.74 -12.83 -15.89
N ALA A 605 25.03 -12.69 -14.59
CA ALA A 605 25.82 -11.57 -14.07
C ALA A 605 27.26 -11.53 -14.60
N GLU A 606 27.88 -12.70 -14.79
CA GLU A 606 29.27 -12.83 -15.27
C GLU A 606 29.43 -12.79 -16.79
N LYS A 607 28.51 -13.43 -17.53
CA LYS A 607 28.65 -13.70 -18.99
C LYS A 607 27.58 -13.01 -19.84
N GLY A 608 26.64 -12.31 -19.20
CA GLY A 608 25.59 -11.55 -19.85
C GLY A 608 24.58 -12.41 -20.63
N ARG A 609 23.84 -11.72 -21.51
CA ARG A 609 22.78 -12.24 -22.39
C ARG A 609 23.13 -13.57 -23.06
N ASP A 610 24.33 -13.69 -23.62
CA ASP A 610 24.68 -14.83 -24.47
C ASP A 610 24.83 -16.14 -23.69
N ALA A 611 25.07 -16.11 -22.37
CA ALA A 611 24.97 -17.32 -21.56
C ALA A 611 23.54 -17.90 -21.50
N TYR A 612 22.52 -17.05 -21.64
CA TYR A 612 21.14 -17.51 -21.79
C TYR A 612 20.89 -18.09 -23.19
N TYR A 613 21.12 -17.31 -24.25
CA TYR A 613 20.62 -17.60 -25.60
C TYR A 613 21.57 -18.36 -26.53
N LYS A 614 22.86 -18.48 -26.17
CA LYS A 614 23.88 -19.19 -26.98
C LYS A 614 24.76 -20.15 -26.15
N GLY A 615 24.77 -19.97 -24.82
CA GLY A 615 25.64 -20.67 -23.88
C GLY A 615 24.96 -21.82 -23.12
N PRO A 616 25.47 -22.15 -21.93
CA PRO A 616 25.06 -23.35 -21.19
C PRO A 616 23.57 -23.43 -20.84
N ILE A 617 22.87 -22.30 -20.67
CA ILE A 617 21.45 -22.29 -20.32
C ILE A 617 20.62 -22.76 -21.52
N ALA A 618 20.77 -22.17 -22.71
CA ALA A 618 20.13 -22.67 -23.93
C ALA A 618 20.44 -24.16 -24.19
N ALA A 619 21.69 -24.59 -23.97
CA ALA A 619 22.06 -26.00 -24.11
C ALA A 619 21.29 -26.92 -23.14
N ALA A 620 21.13 -26.53 -21.87
CA ALA A 620 20.32 -27.25 -20.89
C ALA A 620 18.83 -27.26 -21.28
N LEU A 621 18.26 -26.12 -21.67
CA LEU A 621 16.85 -26.00 -22.08
C LEU A 621 16.54 -26.86 -23.32
N VAL A 622 17.44 -26.90 -24.30
CA VAL A 622 17.34 -27.73 -25.52
C VAL A 622 17.52 -29.22 -25.20
N GLY A 623 18.49 -29.57 -24.34
CA GLY A 623 18.70 -30.94 -23.88
C GLY A 623 17.49 -31.50 -23.12
N TYR A 624 16.98 -30.74 -22.16
CA TYR A 624 15.77 -31.05 -21.41
C TYR A 624 14.54 -31.13 -22.33
N SER A 625 14.42 -30.23 -23.31
CA SER A 625 13.34 -30.27 -24.30
C SER A 625 13.38 -31.58 -25.09
N LYS A 626 14.55 -31.98 -25.61
CA LYS A 626 14.71 -33.25 -26.31
C LYS A 626 14.34 -34.45 -25.45
N ALA A 627 14.74 -34.46 -24.16
CA ALA A 627 14.38 -35.52 -23.23
C ALA A 627 12.86 -35.64 -23.00
N ASN A 628 12.16 -34.50 -22.99
CA ASN A 628 10.71 -34.39 -22.75
C ASN A 628 9.87 -34.35 -24.05
N ARG A 629 10.45 -34.67 -25.23
CA ARG A 629 9.79 -34.64 -26.55
C ARG A 629 9.28 -33.25 -26.99
N GLY A 630 9.88 -32.19 -26.47
CA GLY A 630 9.65 -30.81 -26.91
C GLY A 630 10.45 -30.40 -28.15
N PHE A 631 10.16 -29.19 -28.65
CA PHE A 631 10.57 -28.73 -29.98
C PHE A 631 11.73 -27.72 -30.00
N PHE A 632 12.30 -27.33 -28.86
CA PHE A 632 13.40 -26.37 -28.82
C PHE A 632 14.68 -26.89 -29.49
N SER A 633 15.31 -26.00 -30.26
CA SER A 633 16.66 -26.13 -30.83
C SER A 633 17.55 -24.95 -30.39
N MET A 634 18.87 -25.08 -30.56
CA MET A 634 19.78 -23.95 -30.31
C MET A 634 19.54 -22.76 -31.26
N GLU A 635 18.96 -23.00 -32.44
CA GLU A 635 18.65 -21.93 -33.40
C GLU A 635 17.51 -21.03 -32.89
N ASP A 636 16.50 -21.62 -32.22
CA ASP A 636 15.36 -20.89 -31.64
C ASP A 636 15.82 -19.87 -30.60
N PHE A 637 16.76 -20.27 -29.73
CA PHE A 637 17.38 -19.39 -28.75
C PHE A 637 18.32 -18.37 -29.39
N ALA A 638 19.18 -18.80 -30.32
CA ALA A 638 20.14 -17.90 -30.97
C ALA A 638 19.48 -16.79 -31.82
N ARG A 639 18.28 -17.04 -32.36
CA ARG A 639 17.49 -16.07 -33.15
C ARG A 639 16.58 -15.17 -32.29
N HIS A 640 16.40 -15.48 -31.00
CA HIS A 640 15.53 -14.69 -30.12
C HIS A 640 16.04 -13.26 -29.92
N HIS A 641 15.12 -12.29 -29.97
CA HIS A 641 15.32 -10.89 -29.63
C HIS A 641 13.97 -10.20 -29.34
N SER A 642 14.01 -9.18 -28.48
CA SER A 642 12.90 -8.28 -28.17
C SER A 642 12.66 -7.27 -29.29
N THR A 643 11.48 -6.62 -29.29
CA THR A 643 11.21 -5.45 -30.15
C THR A 643 10.92 -4.20 -29.32
N TRP A 644 11.47 -3.07 -29.74
CA TRP A 644 11.20 -1.75 -29.16
C TRP A 644 10.01 -1.11 -29.88
N ASP A 645 8.82 -1.33 -29.35
CA ASP A 645 7.56 -0.96 -29.98
C ASP A 645 7.05 0.40 -29.48
N ALA A 646 6.36 1.16 -30.35
CA ALA A 646 5.73 2.42 -29.94
C ALA A 646 4.42 2.12 -29.17
N PRO A 647 4.22 2.66 -27.95
CA PRO A 647 2.96 2.47 -27.24
C PRO A 647 1.77 3.06 -27.99
N ILE A 648 0.68 2.30 -28.01
CA ILE A 648 -0.62 2.74 -28.55
C ILE A 648 -1.40 3.46 -27.44
N SER A 649 -2.34 4.33 -27.80
CA SER A 649 -3.05 5.13 -26.79
C SER A 649 -4.46 5.54 -27.18
N THR A 650 -5.23 5.96 -26.19
CA THR A 650 -6.47 6.72 -26.40
C THR A 650 -6.61 7.83 -25.36
N THR A 651 -7.42 8.85 -25.67
CA THR A 651 -7.85 9.83 -24.68
C THR A 651 -8.97 9.25 -23.82
N TYR A 652 -8.95 9.53 -22.52
CA TYR A 652 -10.05 9.23 -21.61
C TYR A 652 -10.15 10.34 -20.55
N ARG A 653 -11.31 11.02 -20.47
CA ARG A 653 -11.60 12.06 -19.44
C ARG A 653 -10.53 13.16 -19.28
N GLY A 654 -9.83 13.51 -20.37
CA GLY A 654 -8.77 14.54 -20.35
C GLY A 654 -7.39 14.05 -19.88
N TYR A 655 -7.16 12.74 -19.93
CA TYR A 655 -5.85 12.08 -19.85
C TYR A 655 -5.61 11.28 -21.13
N THR A 656 -4.36 10.92 -21.41
CA THR A 656 -4.00 9.97 -22.47
C THR A 656 -3.50 8.68 -21.82
N VAL A 657 -4.22 7.59 -22.04
CA VAL A 657 -3.90 6.25 -21.52
C VAL A 657 -3.13 5.50 -22.61
N CYS A 658 -2.00 4.93 -22.24
CA CYS A 658 -1.04 4.28 -23.12
C CYS A 658 -0.81 2.83 -22.70
N GLU A 659 -0.78 1.95 -23.69
CA GLU A 659 -0.70 0.49 -23.59
C GLU A 659 0.23 -0.04 -24.70
N LEU A 660 0.65 -1.31 -24.63
CA LEU A 660 1.46 -1.90 -25.69
C LEU A 660 0.61 -2.46 -26.85
N PRO A 661 1.14 -2.42 -28.10
CA PRO A 661 0.45 -2.96 -29.26
C PRO A 661 0.37 -4.50 -29.25
N PRO A 662 -0.46 -5.09 -30.12
CA PRO A 662 -0.41 -6.52 -30.47
C PRO A 662 1.03 -6.96 -30.76
N ASN A 663 1.50 -8.13 -30.30
CA ASN A 663 0.76 -9.27 -29.76
C ASN A 663 0.24 -9.15 -28.31
N SER A 664 0.50 -8.05 -27.60
CA SER A 664 -0.09 -7.79 -26.27
C SER A 664 -1.58 -7.39 -26.37
N GLN A 665 -2.32 -7.59 -25.27
CA GLN A 665 -3.76 -7.31 -25.19
C GLN A 665 -4.15 -5.89 -24.75
N GLY A 666 -3.20 -4.98 -24.58
CA GLY A 666 -3.47 -3.65 -23.98
C GLY A 666 -4.46 -2.79 -24.77
N LEU A 667 -4.53 -3.03 -26.09
CA LEU A 667 -5.56 -2.52 -26.99
C LEU A 667 -6.99 -2.74 -26.45
N ALA A 668 -7.26 -3.84 -25.72
CA ALA A 668 -8.59 -4.12 -25.17
C ALA A 668 -8.97 -3.14 -24.05
N ALA A 669 -8.03 -2.73 -23.19
CA ALA A 669 -8.28 -1.72 -22.17
C ALA A 669 -8.65 -0.37 -22.82
N LEU A 670 -7.90 0.04 -23.85
CA LEU A 670 -8.17 1.25 -24.62
C LEU A 670 -9.53 1.19 -25.35
N GLN A 671 -9.90 0.03 -25.92
CA GLN A 671 -11.22 -0.18 -26.52
C GLN A 671 -12.35 -0.04 -25.50
N ILE A 672 -12.23 -0.63 -24.31
CA ILE A 672 -13.26 -0.51 -23.26
C ILE A 672 -13.39 0.95 -22.80
N LEU A 673 -12.29 1.66 -22.56
CA LEU A 673 -12.31 3.09 -22.22
C LEU A 673 -13.04 3.92 -23.29
N ASN A 674 -12.82 3.61 -24.58
CA ASN A 674 -13.51 4.27 -25.69
C ASN A 674 -15.02 3.95 -25.75
N LEU A 675 -15.42 2.73 -25.39
CA LEU A 675 -16.83 2.32 -25.33
C LEU A 675 -17.58 3.02 -24.19
N ILE A 676 -16.97 3.08 -22.99
CA ILE A 676 -17.62 3.63 -21.79
C ILE A 676 -17.54 5.16 -21.68
N GLU A 677 -16.68 5.83 -22.46
CA GLU A 677 -16.58 7.31 -22.42
C GLU A 677 -17.90 8.01 -22.80
N GLY A 678 -18.78 7.35 -23.56
CA GLY A 678 -20.12 7.86 -23.88
C GLY A 678 -21.11 7.88 -22.69
N PHE A 679 -20.79 7.24 -21.57
CA PHE A 679 -21.68 7.09 -20.41
C PHE A 679 -21.25 7.97 -19.24
N ASP A 680 -22.22 8.49 -18.47
CA ASP A 680 -21.95 9.26 -17.25
C ASP A 680 -21.82 8.33 -16.02
N LEU A 681 -20.69 7.61 -15.97
CA LEU A 681 -20.34 6.70 -14.87
C LEU A 681 -20.25 7.42 -13.52
N ARG A 682 -19.99 8.74 -13.51
CA ARG A 682 -19.94 9.58 -12.31
C ARG A 682 -21.33 9.77 -11.71
N SER A 683 -22.35 10.04 -12.54
CA SER A 683 -23.74 10.17 -12.10
C SER A 683 -24.43 8.84 -11.84
N MET A 684 -23.98 7.74 -12.46
CA MET A 684 -24.43 6.39 -12.09
C MET A 684 -23.95 6.00 -10.68
N GLY A 685 -22.65 6.14 -10.40
CA GLY A 685 -22.05 5.72 -9.14
C GLY A 685 -22.02 4.20 -8.94
N ARG A 686 -21.21 3.73 -7.97
CA ARG A 686 -20.95 2.29 -7.76
C ARG A 686 -22.11 1.53 -7.12
N ASP A 687 -23.07 2.24 -6.53
CA ASP A 687 -24.28 1.67 -5.93
C ASP A 687 -25.41 1.48 -6.97
N SER A 688 -25.19 1.88 -8.24
CA SER A 688 -26.11 1.64 -9.35
C SER A 688 -25.73 0.37 -10.12
N PRO A 689 -26.68 -0.52 -10.44
CA PRO A 689 -26.44 -1.67 -11.32
C PRO A 689 -26.13 -1.26 -12.76
N ASP A 690 -26.51 -0.06 -13.19
CA ASP A 690 -26.17 0.48 -14.52
C ASP A 690 -24.65 0.64 -14.69
N PHE A 691 -23.94 1.07 -13.64
CA PHE A 691 -22.48 1.23 -13.65
C PHE A 691 -21.78 -0.11 -13.93
N TRP A 692 -22.16 -1.17 -13.20
CA TRP A 692 -21.58 -2.50 -13.37
C TRP A 692 -21.96 -3.12 -14.71
N HIS A 693 -23.24 -3.01 -15.09
CA HIS A 693 -23.73 -3.53 -16.37
C HIS A 693 -22.97 -2.92 -17.56
N VAL A 694 -22.80 -1.58 -17.62
CA VAL A 694 -22.08 -0.90 -18.71
C VAL A 694 -20.61 -1.37 -18.80
N LEU A 695 -19.92 -1.51 -17.67
CA LEU A 695 -18.53 -1.97 -17.66
C LEU A 695 -18.39 -3.42 -18.19
N VAL A 696 -19.31 -4.31 -17.80
CA VAL A 696 -19.29 -5.72 -18.22
C VAL A 696 -19.66 -5.90 -19.70
N GLU A 697 -20.68 -5.20 -20.20
CA GLU A 697 -21.07 -5.30 -21.61
C GLU A 697 -20.04 -4.63 -22.54
N ALA A 698 -19.43 -3.51 -22.14
CA ALA A 698 -18.31 -2.91 -22.86
C ALA A 698 -17.08 -3.84 -22.90
N LYS A 699 -16.81 -4.56 -21.79
CA LYS A 699 -15.78 -5.60 -21.73
C LYS A 699 -16.06 -6.73 -22.72
N LYS A 700 -17.26 -7.29 -22.74
CA LYS A 700 -17.66 -8.34 -23.72
C LYS A 700 -17.40 -7.91 -25.17
N ILE A 701 -17.85 -6.71 -25.54
CA ILE A 701 -17.68 -6.14 -26.89
C ILE A 701 -16.19 -6.07 -27.29
N ALA A 702 -15.33 -5.51 -26.42
CA ALA A 702 -13.90 -5.42 -26.69
C ALA A 702 -13.18 -6.79 -26.68
N TYR A 703 -13.69 -7.75 -25.90
CA TYR A 703 -13.09 -9.08 -25.78
C TYR A 703 -13.34 -9.92 -27.04
N ALA A 704 -14.49 -9.75 -27.68
CA ALA A 704 -14.75 -10.27 -29.01
C ALA A 704 -13.78 -9.69 -30.07
N ASP A 705 -13.51 -8.38 -30.05
CA ASP A 705 -12.55 -7.78 -31.00
C ASP A 705 -11.11 -8.25 -30.72
N ARG A 706 -10.72 -8.36 -29.43
CA ARG A 706 -9.46 -8.97 -28.97
C ARG A 706 -9.27 -10.38 -29.53
N ALA A 707 -10.30 -11.20 -29.44
CA ALA A 707 -10.30 -12.57 -29.93
C ALA A 707 -9.99 -12.69 -31.42
N ARG A 708 -10.68 -11.88 -32.23
CA ARG A 708 -10.50 -11.90 -33.69
C ARG A 708 -9.12 -11.41 -34.09
N TYR A 709 -8.78 -10.20 -33.62
CA TYR A 709 -7.80 -9.38 -34.33
C TYR A 709 -6.40 -9.47 -33.74
N TYR A 710 -6.21 -9.83 -32.47
CA TYR A 710 -4.91 -9.63 -31.81
C TYR A 710 -4.00 -10.85 -32.03
N ALA A 711 -2.85 -10.61 -32.67
CA ALA A 711 -1.84 -11.62 -33.02
C ALA A 711 -0.46 -10.94 -33.19
N ASP A 712 0.58 -11.72 -33.50
CA ASP A 712 1.90 -11.19 -33.93
C ASP A 712 1.74 -10.34 -35.21
N PRO A 713 2.05 -9.03 -35.18
CA PRO A 713 1.91 -8.15 -36.34
C PRO A 713 2.85 -8.51 -37.51
N ALA A 714 3.88 -9.34 -37.28
CA ALA A 714 4.71 -9.90 -38.35
C ALA A 714 3.99 -11.01 -39.16
N PHE A 715 2.85 -11.51 -38.68
CA PHE A 715 2.09 -12.61 -39.28
C PHE A 715 0.62 -12.26 -39.60
N ALA A 716 0.05 -11.20 -39.01
CA ALA A 716 -1.32 -10.78 -39.26
C ALA A 716 -1.50 -9.25 -39.16
N LYS A 717 -2.29 -8.66 -40.06
CA LYS A 717 -2.58 -7.22 -40.06
C LYS A 717 -3.68 -6.88 -39.04
N VAL A 718 -3.29 -6.36 -37.88
CA VAL A 718 -4.24 -5.90 -36.85
C VAL A 718 -4.74 -4.47 -37.16
N PRO A 719 -6.06 -4.20 -37.25
CA PRO A 719 -6.61 -2.90 -37.62
C PRO A 719 -6.67 -1.92 -36.41
N VAL A 720 -5.53 -1.71 -35.75
CA VAL A 720 -5.41 -0.99 -34.46
C VAL A 720 -6.07 0.39 -34.48
N GLU A 721 -5.79 1.22 -35.50
CA GLU A 721 -6.35 2.58 -35.63
C GLU A 721 -7.89 2.58 -35.72
N GLN A 722 -8.46 1.61 -36.44
CA GLN A 722 -9.91 1.48 -36.58
C GLN A 722 -10.55 1.02 -35.26
N LEU A 723 -9.95 0.05 -34.57
CA LEU A 723 -10.42 -0.45 -33.28
C LEU A 723 -10.35 0.61 -32.18
N LEU A 724 -9.33 1.48 -32.22
CA LEU A 724 -9.19 2.64 -31.32
C LEU A 724 -10.03 3.86 -31.72
N SER A 725 -10.60 3.89 -32.93
CA SER A 725 -11.36 5.06 -33.39
C SER A 725 -12.62 5.27 -32.54
N LYS A 726 -12.83 6.51 -32.08
CA LYS A 726 -14.03 6.91 -31.32
C LYS A 726 -15.31 6.63 -32.11
N ASP A 727 -15.24 6.60 -33.44
CA ASP A 727 -16.35 6.35 -34.36
C ASP A 727 -16.69 4.86 -34.52
N TYR A 728 -15.71 3.97 -34.35
CA TYR A 728 -15.97 2.55 -34.15
C TYR A 728 -16.58 2.32 -32.75
N ALA A 729 -16.00 2.91 -31.71
CA ALA A 729 -16.49 2.77 -30.34
C ALA A 729 -17.95 3.26 -30.17
N ARG A 730 -18.33 4.44 -30.68
CA ARG A 730 -19.72 4.92 -30.63
C ARG A 730 -20.71 3.97 -31.33
N ARG A 731 -20.32 3.34 -32.46
CA ARG A 731 -21.15 2.35 -33.16
C ARG A 731 -21.28 1.03 -32.40
N ARG A 732 -20.21 0.59 -31.74
CA ARG A 732 -20.18 -0.66 -30.96
C ARG A 732 -20.89 -0.53 -29.61
N ALA A 733 -20.74 0.61 -28.93
CA ALA A 733 -21.43 0.91 -27.66
C ALA A 733 -22.97 0.94 -27.81
N ALA A 734 -23.49 1.24 -29.00
CA ALA A 734 -24.93 1.16 -29.30
C ALA A 734 -25.51 -0.27 -29.25
N ALA A 735 -24.68 -1.30 -29.11
CA ALA A 735 -25.12 -2.69 -28.88
C ALA A 735 -25.36 -3.03 -27.39
N ILE A 736 -25.07 -2.11 -26.46
CA ILE A 736 -25.32 -2.32 -25.02
C ILE A 736 -26.80 -2.08 -24.72
N ASP A 737 -27.59 -3.15 -24.57
CA ASP A 737 -28.95 -3.07 -24.04
C ASP A 737 -28.90 -2.95 -22.51
N MET A 738 -29.07 -1.72 -22.00
CA MET A 738 -29.11 -1.40 -20.57
C MET A 738 -30.04 -2.30 -19.72
N LYS A 739 -31.02 -2.98 -20.33
CA LYS A 739 -31.97 -3.87 -19.66
C LYS A 739 -31.62 -5.36 -19.77
N LYS A 740 -30.63 -5.76 -20.56
CA LYS A 740 -30.33 -7.17 -20.85
C LYS A 740 -28.86 -7.41 -21.19
N ALA A 741 -28.22 -8.32 -20.46
CA ALA A 741 -26.87 -8.77 -20.73
C ALA A 741 -26.78 -9.57 -22.06
N ALA A 742 -25.72 -9.37 -22.84
CA ALA A 742 -25.46 -10.14 -24.04
C ALA A 742 -25.04 -11.58 -23.69
N LEU A 743 -25.67 -12.56 -24.36
CA LEU A 743 -25.35 -13.99 -24.25
C LEU A 743 -24.24 -14.44 -25.22
N ILE A 744 -24.04 -13.68 -26.29
CA ILE A 744 -23.02 -13.93 -27.33
C ILE A 744 -22.32 -12.59 -27.60
N ASP A 745 -21.00 -12.55 -27.52
CA ASP A 745 -20.21 -11.35 -27.76
C ASP A 745 -19.80 -11.29 -29.24
N VAL A 746 -20.65 -10.67 -30.06
CA VAL A 746 -20.42 -10.57 -31.51
C VAL A 746 -19.29 -9.56 -31.79
N PRO A 747 -18.14 -9.98 -32.35
CA PRO A 747 -17.03 -9.08 -32.68
C PRO A 747 -17.39 -8.17 -33.86
N GLY A 748 -16.48 -7.27 -34.23
CA GLY A 748 -16.18 -7.15 -35.66
C GLY A 748 -15.64 -8.49 -36.16
N ASP A 749 -16.52 -9.43 -36.55
CA ASP A 749 -16.29 -10.68 -37.30
C ASP A 749 -14.84 -11.24 -37.24
N LEU A 750 -14.37 -12.25 -36.45
CA LEU A 750 -14.93 -13.43 -35.71
C LEU A 750 -13.95 -13.95 -34.59
N ALA A 751 -14.42 -14.54 -33.46
CA ALA A 751 -13.68 -14.83 -32.18
C ALA A 751 -13.23 -16.32 -31.94
N ALA A 752 -12.79 -16.92 -30.79
CA ALA A 752 -12.71 -16.73 -29.28
C ALA A 752 -11.81 -17.89 -28.63
N ILE A 753 -11.43 -18.29 -27.36
CA ILE A 753 -11.33 -17.95 -25.88
C ILE A 753 -9.76 -17.99 -25.48
N ARG A 754 -9.01 -18.14 -24.34
CA ARG A 754 -9.03 -18.30 -22.83
C ARG A 754 -7.71 -17.77 -22.12
N SER A 755 -7.48 -17.91 -20.78
CA SER A 755 -6.55 -17.06 -19.93
C SER A 755 -5.53 -17.67 -18.89
N GLY A 756 -4.84 -16.85 -18.05
CA GLY A 756 -3.69 -17.25 -17.15
C GLY A 756 -3.23 -16.30 -15.99
N GLY A 757 -2.00 -16.45 -15.44
CA GLY A 757 -1.43 -15.71 -14.29
C GLY A 757 -0.19 -14.83 -14.59
N THR A 758 0.20 -13.88 -13.73
CA THR A 758 1.22 -12.83 -14.04
C THR A 758 1.69 -12.10 -12.76
N THR A 759 2.91 -11.53 -12.73
CA THR A 759 3.34 -10.53 -11.72
C THR A 759 3.66 -9.16 -12.35
N TYR A 760 3.41 -8.07 -11.62
CA TYR A 760 3.53 -6.67 -12.07
C TYR A 760 4.32 -5.83 -11.06
N LEU A 761 5.12 -4.89 -11.56
CA LEU A 761 5.83 -3.89 -10.76
C LEU A 761 5.94 -2.54 -11.48
N CYS A 762 6.12 -1.47 -10.69
CA CYS A 762 6.57 -0.19 -11.22
C CYS A 762 7.63 0.45 -10.34
N THR A 763 8.50 1.23 -10.99
CA THR A 763 9.60 1.97 -10.36
C THR A 763 9.68 3.39 -10.90
N ALA A 764 10.24 4.30 -10.11
CA ALA A 764 10.54 5.67 -10.52
C ALA A 764 11.80 6.20 -9.83
N ASP A 765 12.55 7.07 -10.50
CA ASP A 765 13.83 7.62 -10.01
C ASP A 765 13.86 9.16 -9.92
N GLN A 766 14.91 9.69 -9.27
CA GLN A 766 15.14 11.12 -9.03
C GLN A 766 15.26 11.98 -10.31
N ASN A 767 15.45 11.35 -11.48
CA ASN A 767 15.63 12.03 -12.76
C ASN A 767 14.28 12.20 -13.50
N GLY A 768 13.18 11.68 -12.94
CA GLY A 768 11.88 11.65 -13.58
C GLY A 768 11.64 10.42 -14.46
N MET A 769 12.54 9.43 -14.47
CA MET A 769 12.30 8.17 -15.18
C MET A 769 11.27 7.34 -14.42
N MET A 770 10.34 6.74 -15.16
CA MET A 770 9.28 5.89 -14.62
C MET A 770 9.13 4.64 -15.50
N VAL A 771 8.94 3.49 -14.87
CA VAL A 771 8.81 2.19 -15.54
C VAL A 771 7.53 1.50 -15.07
N SER A 772 6.74 1.02 -16.03
CA SER A 772 5.70 0.01 -15.84
C SER A 772 6.23 -1.30 -16.43
N LEU A 773 6.40 -2.36 -15.64
CA LEU A 773 7.03 -3.62 -16.07
C LEU A 773 6.27 -4.83 -15.52
N ILE A 774 6.20 -5.88 -16.33
CA ILE A 774 5.32 -7.01 -16.08
C ILE A 774 5.90 -8.31 -16.70
N GLN A 775 5.77 -9.42 -15.98
CA GLN A 775 6.41 -10.70 -16.32
C GLN A 775 5.48 -11.88 -15.97
N SER A 776 5.54 -12.96 -16.76
CA SER A 776 4.63 -14.11 -16.59
C SER A 776 5.19 -15.40 -17.22
N ASN A 777 4.95 -16.54 -16.56
CA ASN A 777 5.16 -17.88 -17.15
C ASN A 777 3.92 -18.38 -17.93
N TYR A 778 2.98 -17.50 -18.22
CA TYR A 778 1.57 -17.77 -18.52
C TYR A 778 0.76 -18.36 -17.34
N THR A 779 0.60 -19.67 -17.12
CA THR A 779 -0.29 -20.17 -16.04
C THR A 779 0.43 -20.58 -14.75
N GLY A 780 0.67 -19.59 -13.88
CA GLY A 780 1.26 -19.79 -12.56
C GLY A 780 2.74 -20.18 -12.63
N PHE A 781 3.06 -21.44 -12.32
CA PHE A 781 4.39 -22.03 -12.60
C PHE A 781 4.66 -22.23 -14.11
N GLY A 782 3.67 -21.97 -14.97
CA GLY A 782 3.71 -22.24 -16.40
C GLY A 782 3.28 -23.66 -16.70
N SER A 783 3.97 -24.32 -17.63
CA SER A 783 3.68 -25.70 -18.02
C SER A 783 3.83 -26.75 -16.90
N GLY A 784 4.44 -26.37 -15.77
CA GLY A 784 4.79 -27.25 -14.67
C GLY A 784 6.10 -28.02 -14.86
N TYR A 785 6.63 -28.07 -16.08
CA TYR A 785 7.95 -28.63 -16.36
C TYR A 785 9.06 -27.69 -15.87
N VAL A 786 10.01 -28.22 -15.12
CA VAL A 786 11.11 -27.48 -14.50
C VAL A 786 12.43 -28.09 -14.92
N VAL A 787 13.42 -27.25 -15.23
CA VAL A 787 14.75 -27.69 -15.67
C VAL A 787 15.70 -27.62 -14.46
N PRO A 788 16.00 -28.75 -13.77
CA PRO A 788 16.61 -28.70 -12.43
C PRO A 788 18.03 -28.11 -12.45
N GLU A 789 18.73 -28.25 -13.57
CA GLU A 789 20.09 -27.75 -13.80
C GLU A 789 20.21 -26.22 -13.75
N VAL A 790 19.10 -25.50 -14.02
CA VAL A 790 19.02 -24.03 -14.07
C VAL A 790 18.00 -23.44 -13.09
N GLY A 791 17.16 -24.29 -12.46
CA GLY A 791 16.33 -23.93 -11.31
C GLY A 791 15.03 -23.18 -11.61
N PHE A 792 14.52 -23.19 -12.84
CA PHE A 792 13.26 -22.49 -13.18
C PHE A 792 12.32 -23.30 -14.08
N GLY A 793 11.02 -22.98 -14.01
CA GLY A 793 9.96 -23.58 -14.80
C GLY A 793 9.83 -22.98 -16.21
N LEU A 794 9.37 -23.78 -17.17
CA LEU A 794 9.09 -23.36 -18.55
C LEU A 794 7.66 -22.85 -18.72
N GLN A 795 7.51 -21.68 -19.33
CA GLN A 795 6.20 -21.10 -19.64
C GLN A 795 5.33 -21.97 -20.57
N ASP A 796 4.03 -21.95 -20.35
CA ASP A 796 3.00 -22.56 -21.22
C ASP A 796 2.36 -21.55 -22.20
N ARG A 797 3.06 -20.45 -22.46
CA ARG A 797 2.59 -19.28 -23.21
C ARG A 797 2.14 -19.59 -24.65
N GLY A 798 2.72 -20.58 -25.30
CA GLY A 798 2.27 -21.10 -26.60
C GLY A 798 0.85 -21.69 -26.57
N GLY A 799 0.32 -22.07 -25.40
CA GLY A 799 -1.09 -22.40 -25.22
C GLY A 799 -2.06 -21.25 -25.56
N CYS A 800 -1.56 -20.02 -25.72
CA CYS A 800 -2.31 -18.87 -26.23
C CYS A 800 -2.51 -18.88 -27.76
N PHE A 801 -1.92 -19.80 -28.54
CA PHE A 801 -2.19 -19.92 -29.98
C PHE A 801 -3.51 -20.60 -30.30
N SER A 802 -4.01 -20.41 -31.52
CA SER A 802 -5.05 -21.24 -32.11
C SER A 802 -4.51 -22.33 -33.04
N LEU A 803 -5.21 -23.47 -33.08
CA LEU A 803 -5.01 -24.51 -34.09
C LEU A 803 -5.95 -24.32 -35.31
N LYS A 804 -6.95 -23.43 -35.24
CA LYS A 804 -7.92 -23.23 -36.32
C LYS A 804 -7.27 -22.65 -37.59
N PRO A 805 -7.45 -23.29 -38.76
CA PRO A 805 -7.04 -22.72 -40.05
C PRO A 805 -7.63 -21.32 -40.28
N GLY A 806 -6.83 -20.41 -40.84
CA GLY A 806 -7.25 -19.03 -41.13
C GLY A 806 -7.42 -18.11 -39.90
N HIS A 807 -7.18 -18.59 -38.68
CA HIS A 807 -7.20 -17.72 -37.49
C HIS A 807 -5.98 -16.79 -37.47
N ALA A 808 -6.17 -15.49 -37.19
CA ALA A 808 -5.07 -14.51 -37.17
C ALA A 808 -3.96 -14.92 -36.18
N ASN A 809 -4.35 -15.47 -35.04
CA ASN A 809 -3.48 -16.02 -34.01
C ASN A 809 -3.25 -17.55 -34.14
N ARG A 810 -3.28 -18.12 -35.36
CA ARG A 810 -2.89 -19.53 -35.58
C ARG A 810 -1.41 -19.76 -35.20
N LEU A 811 -1.08 -20.93 -34.65
CA LEU A 811 0.29 -21.39 -34.41
C LEU A 811 1.05 -21.55 -35.74
N GLU A 812 2.14 -20.79 -35.89
CA GLU A 812 3.11 -20.90 -36.99
C GLU A 812 4.55 -20.92 -36.43
N PRO A 813 5.51 -21.60 -37.08
CA PRO A 813 6.94 -21.56 -36.72
C PRO A 813 7.47 -20.13 -36.55
N GLY A 814 8.21 -19.87 -35.47
CA GLY A 814 8.84 -18.57 -35.22
C GLY A 814 7.88 -17.40 -34.91
N LYS A 815 6.57 -17.62 -34.87
CA LYS A 815 5.56 -16.60 -34.52
C LYS A 815 5.54 -16.34 -33.01
N ARG A 816 5.21 -15.11 -32.57
CA ARG A 816 4.86 -14.85 -31.16
C ARG A 816 3.38 -15.23 -30.92
N PRO A 817 3.04 -15.92 -29.82
CA PRO A 817 1.64 -16.10 -29.44
C PRO A 817 1.02 -14.77 -28.99
N PHE A 818 -0.30 -14.74 -28.95
CA PHE A 818 -1.04 -13.74 -28.18
C PHE A 818 -0.54 -13.66 -26.72
N GLN A 819 -0.47 -12.44 -26.19
CA GLN A 819 0.06 -12.16 -24.85
C GLN A 819 -0.96 -11.47 -23.98
N THR A 820 -1.28 -12.11 -22.85
CA THR A 820 -2.13 -11.53 -21.79
C THR A 820 -1.42 -10.44 -20.97
N ILE A 821 -0.11 -10.28 -21.14
CA ILE A 821 0.73 -9.44 -20.30
C ILE A 821 0.64 -7.96 -20.76
N ILE A 822 0.16 -7.05 -19.90
CA ILE A 822 0.03 -5.61 -20.20
C ILE A 822 0.62 -4.66 -19.13
N PRO A 823 1.68 -3.89 -19.44
CA PRO A 823 2.08 -2.72 -18.66
C PRO A 823 1.35 -1.47 -19.18
N ALA A 824 0.86 -0.61 -18.27
CA ALA A 824 0.10 0.57 -18.64
C ALA A 824 0.70 1.88 -18.09
N PHE A 825 0.46 2.96 -18.83
CA PHE A 825 0.97 4.28 -18.52
C PHE A 825 -0.11 5.35 -18.78
N VAL A 826 -0.18 6.37 -17.94
CA VAL A 826 -1.03 7.55 -18.16
C VAL A 826 -0.15 8.79 -18.30
N THR A 827 -0.43 9.57 -19.32
CA THR A 827 0.17 10.88 -19.56
C THR A 827 -0.92 11.96 -19.59
N LYS A 828 -0.50 13.21 -19.40
CA LYS A 828 -1.38 14.38 -19.55
C LYS A 828 -0.57 15.57 -20.03
N ASP A 829 -1.11 16.29 -21.02
CA ASP A 829 -0.49 17.48 -21.60
C ASP A 829 0.98 17.23 -22.09
N GLY A 830 1.30 15.98 -22.43
CA GLY A 830 2.63 15.52 -22.83
C GLY A 830 3.58 15.10 -21.70
N GLU A 831 3.16 15.19 -20.43
CA GLU A 831 3.95 14.79 -19.25
C GLU A 831 3.53 13.41 -18.69
N PRO A 832 4.44 12.68 -18.02
CA PRO A 832 4.12 11.42 -17.35
C PRO A 832 3.34 11.68 -16.06
N VAL A 833 2.25 10.94 -15.86
CA VAL A 833 1.36 11.09 -14.70
C VAL A 833 1.29 9.82 -13.86
N MET A 834 1.20 8.63 -14.47
CA MET A 834 1.05 7.38 -13.73
C MET A 834 1.64 6.19 -14.48
N ALA A 835 2.44 5.37 -13.80
CA ALA A 835 2.85 4.04 -14.24
C ALA A 835 2.11 3.00 -13.38
N PHE A 836 1.36 2.09 -14.00
CA PHE A 836 0.49 1.16 -13.26
C PHE A 836 0.18 -0.11 -14.04
N GLY A 837 -0.39 -1.09 -13.33
CA GLY A 837 -0.94 -2.29 -13.92
C GLY A 837 -1.73 -3.11 -12.91
N VAL A 838 -2.49 -4.09 -13.39
CA VAL A 838 -3.23 -5.05 -12.57
C VAL A 838 -2.95 -6.46 -13.07
N MET A 839 -2.25 -7.29 -12.28
CA MET A 839 -1.94 -8.70 -12.59
C MET A 839 -3.20 -9.54 -12.86
N GLY A 840 -3.09 -10.62 -13.64
CA GLY A 840 -4.10 -11.70 -13.67
C GLY A 840 -4.67 -12.06 -15.06
N GLY A 841 -3.84 -12.41 -16.05
CA GLY A 841 -4.37 -13.00 -17.30
C GLY A 841 -5.37 -12.14 -18.07
N ASP A 842 -6.61 -12.59 -18.21
CA ASP A 842 -7.68 -11.83 -18.87
C ASP A 842 -8.39 -10.85 -17.92
N MET A 843 -8.09 -10.85 -16.62
CA MET A 843 -8.50 -9.79 -15.71
C MET A 843 -7.77 -8.46 -16.00
N GLN A 844 -6.55 -8.48 -16.57
CA GLN A 844 -5.70 -7.27 -16.64
C GLN A 844 -6.40 -6.07 -17.33
N PRO A 845 -6.99 -6.19 -18.54
CA PRO A 845 -7.70 -5.06 -19.17
C PRO A 845 -8.92 -4.60 -18.36
N GLN A 846 -9.66 -5.55 -17.76
CA GLN A 846 -10.83 -5.27 -16.92
C GLN A 846 -10.40 -4.47 -15.66
N GLY A 847 -9.28 -4.87 -15.05
CA GLY A 847 -8.66 -4.20 -13.91
C GLY A 847 -8.15 -2.82 -14.27
N HIS A 848 -7.45 -2.66 -15.41
CA HIS A 848 -6.94 -1.37 -15.87
C HIS A 848 -8.07 -0.35 -16.03
N VAL A 849 -9.17 -0.74 -16.68
CA VAL A 849 -10.38 0.08 -16.81
C VAL A 849 -10.96 0.43 -15.44
N GLN A 850 -11.13 -0.55 -14.55
CA GLN A 850 -11.72 -0.33 -13.22
C GLN A 850 -10.88 0.66 -12.37
N ILE A 851 -9.54 0.58 -12.40
CA ILE A 851 -8.66 1.56 -11.76
C ILE A 851 -8.87 2.97 -12.34
N LEU A 852 -8.88 3.11 -13.68
CA LEU A 852 -8.98 4.41 -14.34
C LEU A 852 -10.35 5.07 -14.12
N VAL A 853 -11.43 4.30 -14.13
CA VAL A 853 -12.80 4.76 -13.79
C VAL A 853 -12.88 5.19 -12.32
N ASN A 854 -12.31 4.41 -11.40
CA ASN A 854 -12.23 4.77 -9.98
C ASN A 854 -11.51 6.12 -9.76
N LEU A 855 -10.40 6.37 -10.46
CA LEU A 855 -9.65 7.61 -10.38
C LEU A 855 -10.37 8.79 -11.05
N PHE A 856 -10.79 8.64 -12.31
CA PHE A 856 -11.18 9.77 -13.15
C PHE A 856 -12.69 10.05 -13.17
N ASP A 857 -13.53 9.02 -13.12
CA ASP A 857 -14.99 9.19 -13.04
C ASP A 857 -15.46 9.32 -11.58
N LEU A 858 -14.88 8.57 -10.65
CA LEU A 858 -15.35 8.54 -9.25
C LEU A 858 -14.53 9.43 -8.30
N GLY A 859 -13.32 9.84 -8.69
CA GLY A 859 -12.50 10.75 -7.88
C GLY A 859 -11.94 10.12 -6.60
N MET A 860 -11.67 8.82 -6.63
CA MET A 860 -10.91 8.11 -5.61
C MET A 860 -9.43 8.56 -5.61
N ASN A 861 -8.73 8.37 -4.49
CA ASN A 861 -7.27 8.48 -4.43
C ASN A 861 -6.57 7.21 -4.98
N LEU A 862 -5.23 7.27 -5.16
CA LEU A 862 -4.45 6.20 -5.80
C LEU A 862 -4.56 4.83 -5.12
N GLN A 863 -4.73 4.79 -3.79
CA GLN A 863 -4.91 3.56 -3.01
C GLN A 863 -6.40 3.18 -2.90
N GLU A 864 -7.30 4.15 -2.71
CA GLU A 864 -8.77 3.92 -2.76
C GLU A 864 -9.18 3.22 -4.07
N ALA A 865 -8.62 3.63 -5.20
CA ALA A 865 -8.89 3.05 -6.51
C ALA A 865 -8.48 1.58 -6.63
N GLY A 866 -7.38 1.17 -5.96
CA GLY A 866 -6.93 -0.21 -5.86
C GLY A 866 -7.76 -1.04 -4.86
N ASP A 867 -8.12 -0.44 -3.74
CA ASP A 867 -8.82 -1.08 -2.63
C ASP A 867 -10.30 -1.33 -2.90
N ALA A 868 -10.90 -0.60 -3.83
CA ALA A 868 -12.27 -0.77 -4.28
C ALA A 868 -12.57 -2.21 -4.75
N ILE A 869 -13.83 -2.62 -4.57
CA ILE A 869 -14.42 -3.87 -5.06
C ILE A 869 -14.23 -3.95 -6.58
N ARG A 870 -13.84 -5.11 -7.10
CA ARG A 870 -13.72 -5.39 -8.52
C ARG A 870 -14.73 -6.44 -8.97
N PHE A 871 -15.04 -6.43 -10.26
CA PHE A 871 -15.57 -7.59 -10.95
C PHE A 871 -14.46 -8.22 -11.81
N HIS A 872 -14.63 -9.50 -12.10
CA HIS A 872 -13.86 -10.26 -13.07
C HIS A 872 -14.84 -11.10 -13.88
N HIS A 873 -14.89 -10.92 -15.19
CA HIS A 873 -15.80 -11.67 -16.06
C HIS A 873 -15.01 -12.71 -16.87
N THR A 874 -15.32 -13.99 -16.69
CA THR A 874 -14.68 -15.12 -17.39
C THR A 874 -15.47 -15.60 -18.60
N ASP A 875 -14.88 -16.51 -19.37
CA ASP A 875 -15.53 -17.28 -20.45
C ASP A 875 -16.06 -16.44 -21.64
N SER A 876 -15.55 -15.21 -21.76
CA SER A 876 -15.67 -14.35 -22.96
C SER A 876 -14.84 -14.85 -24.13
N SER A 877 -15.04 -14.21 -25.27
CA SER A 877 -14.16 -14.33 -26.43
C SER A 877 -12.68 -13.91 -26.19
N GLU A 878 -11.71 -14.73 -26.63
CA GLU A 878 -10.24 -14.50 -26.61
C GLU A 878 -9.47 -15.25 -27.77
N PRO A 879 -8.13 -15.29 -27.91
CA PRO A 879 -7.49 -15.72 -29.20
C PRO A 879 -7.19 -17.22 -29.55
N THR A 880 -7.71 -18.27 -28.88
CA THR A 880 -7.27 -19.69 -29.08
C THR A 880 -8.15 -20.59 -29.97
N GLY A 881 -9.42 -20.26 -30.23
CA GLY A 881 -10.32 -20.95 -31.15
C GLY A 881 -11.76 -21.25 -30.68
N THR A 882 -12.08 -21.31 -29.38
CA THR A 882 -13.44 -21.56 -28.83
C THR A 882 -14.42 -20.36 -28.98
N THR A 883 -15.58 -20.27 -28.30
CA THR A 883 -16.55 -19.12 -28.38
C THR A 883 -17.49 -18.98 -27.17
N MET A 884 -17.80 -17.74 -26.73
CA MET A 884 -18.81 -17.47 -25.70
C MET A 884 -20.23 -17.62 -26.27
N THR A 885 -21.08 -18.40 -25.60
CA THR A 885 -22.43 -18.75 -26.08
C THR A 885 -23.54 -18.58 -25.02
N ASN A 886 -23.17 -18.28 -23.77
CA ASN A 886 -24.04 -18.29 -22.59
C ASN A 886 -23.98 -17.00 -21.76
N GLY A 887 -23.28 -15.97 -22.24
CA GLY A 887 -23.08 -14.70 -21.52
C GLY A 887 -21.89 -14.67 -20.57
N GLY A 888 -21.15 -15.77 -20.43
CA GLY A 888 -19.99 -15.90 -19.54
C GLY A 888 -20.37 -16.05 -18.06
N VAL A 889 -19.41 -15.77 -17.17
CA VAL A 889 -19.65 -15.71 -15.71
C VAL A 889 -19.07 -14.42 -15.16
N LEU A 890 -19.86 -13.71 -14.34
CA LEU A 890 -19.48 -12.45 -13.71
C LEU A 890 -19.16 -12.68 -12.23
N HIS A 891 -17.88 -12.80 -11.91
CA HIS A 891 -17.42 -12.86 -10.52
C HIS A 891 -17.34 -11.45 -9.93
N ILE A 892 -17.82 -11.26 -8.70
CA ILE A 892 -17.79 -9.97 -8.01
C ILE A 892 -17.31 -10.17 -6.57
N GLU A 893 -16.42 -9.30 -6.10
CA GLU A 893 -15.97 -9.31 -4.70
C GLU A 893 -17.08 -8.93 -3.69
N ASP A 894 -16.95 -9.47 -2.47
CA ASP A 894 -17.79 -9.15 -1.33
C ASP A 894 -17.91 -7.64 -1.06
N GLY A 895 -19.11 -7.23 -0.66
CA GLY A 895 -19.42 -5.86 -0.20
C GLY A 895 -20.23 -5.01 -1.18
N LEU A 896 -20.58 -5.53 -2.36
CA LEU A 896 -21.62 -4.94 -3.20
C LEU A 896 -23.00 -5.19 -2.59
N SER A 897 -23.95 -4.25 -2.76
CA SER A 897 -25.29 -4.41 -2.18
C SER A 897 -26.10 -5.48 -2.90
N GLN A 898 -26.85 -6.29 -2.15
CA GLN A 898 -27.67 -7.38 -2.71
C GLN A 898 -28.63 -6.87 -3.80
N SER A 899 -29.24 -5.70 -3.61
CA SER A 899 -30.12 -5.06 -4.61
C SER A 899 -29.45 -4.71 -5.94
N VAL A 900 -28.11 -4.61 -5.99
CA VAL A 900 -27.37 -4.48 -7.26
C VAL A 900 -27.11 -5.85 -7.88
N ILE A 901 -26.82 -6.87 -7.07
CA ILE A 901 -26.63 -8.27 -7.51
C ILE A 901 -27.95 -8.78 -8.13
N ASP A 902 -29.06 -8.69 -7.39
CA ASP A 902 -30.40 -9.13 -7.82
C ASP A 902 -30.80 -8.49 -9.16
N GLU A 903 -30.51 -7.20 -9.36
CA GLU A 903 -30.84 -6.46 -10.58
C GLU A 903 -29.90 -6.79 -11.76
N LEU A 904 -28.64 -7.16 -11.50
CA LEU A 904 -27.73 -7.67 -12.53
C LEU A 904 -28.14 -9.09 -12.98
N GLU A 905 -28.52 -9.96 -12.04
CA GLU A 905 -29.10 -11.28 -12.34
C GLU A 905 -30.41 -11.16 -13.12
N ARG A 906 -31.29 -10.22 -12.73
CA ARG A 906 -32.54 -9.92 -13.46
C ARG A 906 -32.32 -9.40 -14.89
N ARG A 907 -31.15 -8.81 -15.18
CA ARG A 907 -30.71 -8.46 -16.55
C ARG A 907 -30.09 -9.64 -17.30
N GLY A 908 -29.84 -10.77 -16.64
CA GLY A 908 -29.28 -11.98 -17.25
C GLY A 908 -27.76 -12.12 -17.11
N HIS A 909 -27.11 -11.40 -16.18
CA HIS A 909 -25.74 -11.73 -15.80
C HIS A 909 -25.73 -12.96 -14.88
N HIS A 910 -24.94 -13.98 -15.21
CA HIS A 910 -24.72 -15.12 -14.32
C HIS A 910 -23.62 -14.76 -13.30
N ILE A 911 -24.01 -14.48 -12.07
CA ILE A 911 -23.09 -14.05 -11.00
C ILE A 911 -22.55 -15.26 -10.24
N ALA A 912 -21.26 -15.18 -9.86
CA ALA A 912 -20.58 -16.17 -9.04
C ALA A 912 -19.55 -15.50 -8.12
N SER A 913 -18.85 -16.32 -7.33
CA SER A 913 -17.74 -15.89 -6.47
C SER A 913 -16.53 -16.78 -6.70
N GLU A 914 -15.36 -16.16 -6.87
CA GLU A 914 -14.06 -16.84 -7.00
C GLU A 914 -13.09 -16.44 -5.88
N SER A 915 -11.88 -17.01 -5.88
CA SER A 915 -10.87 -16.71 -4.86
C SER A 915 -10.33 -15.29 -4.99
N VAL A 916 -10.06 -14.64 -3.85
CA VAL A 916 -9.63 -13.23 -3.75
C VAL A 916 -8.40 -12.91 -4.62
N GLY A 917 -7.56 -13.91 -4.91
CA GLY A 917 -6.36 -13.76 -5.74
C GLY A 917 -6.62 -13.56 -7.24
N ALA A 918 -7.82 -13.88 -7.75
CA ALA A 918 -8.20 -13.84 -9.16
C ALA A 918 -8.62 -12.44 -9.65
N TYR A 919 -9.22 -11.62 -8.77
CA TYR A 919 -9.49 -10.19 -9.01
C TYR A 919 -8.24 -9.30 -9.19
N GLY A 920 -7.07 -9.93 -9.31
CA GLY A 920 -5.85 -9.32 -9.81
C GLY A 920 -4.96 -8.66 -8.76
N GLY A 921 -3.86 -8.09 -9.24
CA GLY A 921 -2.81 -7.49 -8.41
C GLY A 921 -2.36 -6.12 -8.88
N TYR A 922 -2.88 -5.08 -8.24
CA TYR A 922 -2.59 -3.68 -8.58
C TYR A 922 -1.28 -3.17 -7.97
N GLN A 923 -0.48 -2.44 -8.75
CA GLN A 923 0.57 -1.55 -8.23
C GLN A 923 0.55 -0.26 -9.06
N ALA A 924 0.85 0.88 -8.43
CA ALA A 924 0.92 2.15 -9.14
C ALA A 924 1.90 3.16 -8.53
N ILE A 925 2.55 3.93 -9.41
CA ILE A 925 3.26 5.16 -9.08
C ILE A 925 2.61 6.31 -9.87
N TRP A 926 2.05 7.28 -9.15
CA TRP A 926 1.65 8.58 -9.69
C TRP A 926 2.77 9.61 -9.50
N ARG A 927 2.90 10.56 -10.42
CA ARG A 927 3.86 11.67 -10.36
C ARG A 927 3.11 13.00 -10.45
N ASP A 928 3.27 13.87 -9.46
CA ASP A 928 2.75 15.24 -9.55
C ASP A 928 3.61 16.09 -10.50
N ALA A 929 3.00 16.55 -11.59
CA ALA A 929 3.68 17.28 -12.66
C ALA A 929 4.22 18.67 -12.25
N ARG A 930 3.81 19.22 -11.10
CA ARG A 930 4.24 20.55 -10.62
C ARG A 930 5.40 20.50 -9.62
N THR A 931 5.42 19.48 -8.77
CA THR A 931 6.35 19.34 -7.63
C THR A 931 7.36 18.20 -7.80
N GLY A 932 7.13 17.31 -8.78
CA GLY A 932 7.92 16.11 -9.02
C GLY A 932 7.72 15.00 -7.98
N VAL A 933 6.81 15.18 -7.02
CA VAL A 933 6.57 14.22 -5.93
C VAL A 933 5.92 12.94 -6.47
N TYR A 934 6.46 11.79 -6.05
CA TYR A 934 5.89 10.48 -6.34
C TYR A 934 4.87 10.09 -5.26
N SER A 935 3.78 9.45 -5.69
CA SER A 935 2.76 8.84 -4.84
C SER A 935 2.63 7.36 -5.21
N GLY A 936 2.74 6.44 -4.26
CA GLY A 936 2.77 5.00 -4.47
C GLY A 936 1.57 4.30 -3.83
N ALA A 937 1.05 3.29 -4.51
CA ALA A 937 -0.04 2.43 -4.06
C ALA A 937 0.21 0.96 -4.40
N THR A 938 -0.31 0.06 -3.56
CA THR A 938 -0.10 -1.40 -3.61
C THR A 938 -1.41 -2.15 -3.44
N GLU A 939 -1.49 -3.35 -4.00
CA GLU A 939 -2.60 -4.27 -3.79
C GLU A 939 -2.82 -4.61 -2.31
N LYS A 940 -4.08 -4.68 -1.87
CA LYS A 940 -4.48 -5.20 -0.54
C LYS A 940 -4.58 -6.74 -0.51
N ARG A 941 -4.81 -7.34 -1.69
CA ARG A 941 -5.02 -8.78 -1.98
C ARG A 941 -3.72 -9.58 -2.22
N LYS A 942 -2.55 -8.99 -1.99
CA LYS A 942 -1.21 -9.58 -2.16
C LYS A 942 -0.31 -9.13 -1.00
N ASP A 943 0.83 -9.77 -0.81
CA ASP A 943 1.78 -9.48 0.29
C ASP A 943 2.48 -8.10 0.14
N GLY A 944 2.39 -7.50 -1.05
CA GLY A 944 3.19 -6.37 -1.54
C GLY A 944 3.15 -5.06 -0.76
N CYS A 945 4.07 -4.18 -1.13
CA CYS A 945 4.17 -2.82 -0.59
C CYS A 945 4.59 -1.79 -1.65
N ALA A 946 4.37 -0.52 -1.31
CA ALA A 946 4.97 0.62 -1.98
C ALA A 946 5.98 1.27 -1.02
N LEU A 947 7.21 1.55 -1.47
CA LEU A 947 8.25 2.21 -0.68
C LEU A 947 9.00 3.24 -1.54
N GLY A 948 9.45 4.33 -0.90
CA GLY A 948 10.19 5.41 -1.55
C GLY A 948 10.96 6.27 -0.55
N TYR A 949 11.74 7.23 -1.06
CA TYR A 949 12.63 8.10 -0.28
C TYR A 949 12.80 9.52 -0.88
#